data_AF-A0A534NRG0-F1
#
_entry.id   AF-A0A534NRG0-F1
#
_cell.length_a   1.000
_cell.length_b   1.000
_cell.length_c   1.000
_cell.angle_alpha   90.00
_cell.angle_beta   90.00
_cell.angle_gamma   90.00
#
_symmetry.space_group_name_H-M   'P 1'
#
loop_
_entity.id
_entity.type
_entity.pdbx_description
1 polymer ?
#
loop_
_entity_poly.entity_id
_entity_poly.type
_entity_poly.pdbx_seq_one_letter_code
_entity_poly.pdbx_strand_id
1 'polypeptide(L)'
;MRGTLELGERPAQAVFDGAIGLALATGVPLRLRGPLTDADLALALAAVKLGGDVETARQQLSAEGEIELSLPHPRAGVHLLELPHAGAVARALWTLSWPLALLGKPSELRLRGPNHGEGAPTFHDLRLGWAPCAARFGLKIRLELTQAGFGTDEGEIVALLDPAPALTAFRAVHRGILRQVTVVAAVGGGRYEAAQEAAQQVVRAMRRRGVIAEAERVPLPLREVAASRGPLRRRIGRPRRDAAELSLHDQRGDRRVAAARHHGAPGPAGARRGGRSRGRRGCGGGGAAGMIALLCAAVFDLILSGGRVVDGTGSPWFRADVGIRGDSIAAVGDLSREKTKRRVELRDLAIAPGFIDLLGQSELNVLIDPREESKVRQGITTELTGEGISPAPMNAAWIHEQEPWLRKYKLKIDWTDLSGYFRRLRKARPSINEAVLVGAGQVRGIVLGFKDVQPDEKQLARMQRLVQTAMRQGAFGVSTGLIYQPGSFARTPELIALAKVAAKHRGIYASHIRSESKRIGDALDEAFTIAREARVSVEIWHLKVSGRANWGRMKEVVGRIEAARAAGLDVTADMYPWIASANGLDATIPDWAHEGGVDAMLARIRDPAQRAKMIAEIEPDLHPEDILLLSAVNPEVKKHVGKRLDAAARDLGKTPAEALVDLVALDRASIGVARFGMSEDDVKVGLSQPWVAMDTDYGGMGIDGPFAAEGSAHPRAFASTARILGHYARDERLFTVEEAVRKMTSLPARRLGLQDRGLIRVGMKADLVVFDPATIRDTATFEKPMAYPEGIPYVAVNGRLVLDNGKRTKERPGRPLLHSP
;
A
#
# COMPACT_ATOMS: atom_id res chain seq x y z
N MET A 1 16.21 27.37 -31.66
CA MET A 1 15.11 28.26 -32.10
C MET A 1 15.68 29.27 -33.09
N ARG A 2 14.87 29.96 -33.91
CA ARG A 2 15.34 30.91 -34.95
C ARG A 2 14.56 32.23 -35.05
N GLY A 3 13.63 32.50 -34.13
CA GLY A 3 12.86 33.74 -34.11
C GLY A 3 12.72 34.28 -32.68
N THR A 4 12.54 35.60 -32.56
CA THR A 4 12.38 36.36 -31.31
C THR A 4 11.35 35.72 -30.37
N LEU A 5 11.66 35.70 -29.07
CA LEU A 5 10.71 35.30 -28.03
C LEU A 5 9.81 36.50 -27.72
N GLU A 6 8.49 36.36 -27.90
CA GLU A 6 7.54 37.43 -27.62
C GLU A 6 6.80 37.17 -26.30
N LEU A 7 6.90 38.14 -25.37
CA LEU A 7 6.12 38.17 -24.14
C LEU A 7 4.89 39.08 -24.33
N GLY A 8 3.71 38.57 -23.97
CA GLY A 8 2.49 39.39 -23.90
C GLY A 8 2.58 40.47 -22.83
N GLU A 9 1.65 41.44 -22.84
CA GLU A 9 1.78 42.71 -22.09
C GLU A 9 1.96 42.58 -20.56
N ARG A 10 1.52 41.48 -19.96
CA ARG A 10 1.69 41.15 -18.54
C ARG A 10 1.92 39.65 -18.39
N PRO A 11 3.14 39.15 -18.65
CA PRO A 11 3.41 37.72 -18.56
C PRO A 11 3.34 37.29 -17.09
N ALA A 12 2.85 36.08 -16.82
CA ALA A 12 2.99 35.50 -15.50
C ALA A 12 4.48 35.39 -15.14
N GLN A 13 4.86 35.63 -13.88
CA GLN A 13 6.25 35.69 -13.42
C GLN A 13 7.12 34.50 -13.92
N ALA A 14 6.59 33.28 -13.85
CA ALA A 14 7.31 32.08 -14.31
C ALA A 14 7.54 32.04 -15.84
N VAL A 15 6.69 32.70 -16.63
CA VAL A 15 6.87 32.86 -18.07
C VAL A 15 7.95 33.89 -18.38
N PHE A 16 7.99 34.99 -17.63
CA PHE A 16 9.07 35.99 -17.71
C PHE A 16 10.43 35.38 -17.35
N ASP A 17 10.52 34.73 -16.18
CA ASP A 17 11.72 34.03 -15.70
C ASP A 17 12.21 33.01 -16.75
N GLY A 18 11.30 32.15 -17.24
CA GLY A 18 11.61 31.16 -18.26
C GLY A 18 12.09 31.75 -19.59
N ALA A 19 11.51 32.87 -20.02
CA ALA A 19 11.89 33.54 -21.26
C ALA A 19 13.27 34.21 -21.16
N ILE A 20 13.59 34.86 -20.03
CA ILE A 20 14.94 35.41 -19.74
C ILE A 20 15.99 34.29 -19.76
N GLY A 21 15.73 33.17 -19.08
CA GLY A 21 16.64 32.01 -19.07
C GLY A 21 16.82 31.38 -20.45
N LEU A 22 15.74 31.24 -21.22
CA LEU A 22 15.79 30.68 -22.57
C LEU A 22 16.53 31.61 -23.54
N ALA A 23 16.31 32.92 -23.48
CA ALA A 23 17.03 33.92 -24.26
C ALA A 23 18.54 33.89 -23.96
N LEU A 24 18.94 33.86 -22.68
CA LEU A 24 20.35 33.68 -22.29
C LEU A 24 20.98 32.40 -22.84
N ALA A 25 20.27 31.27 -22.74
CA ALA A 25 20.79 29.96 -23.18
C ALA A 25 20.87 29.82 -24.71
N THR A 26 20.06 30.57 -25.47
CA THR A 26 19.94 30.40 -26.94
C THR A 26 20.46 31.58 -27.75
N GLY A 27 20.72 32.74 -27.13
CA GLY A 27 21.06 34.00 -27.82
C GLY A 27 19.92 34.61 -28.62
N VAL A 28 18.68 34.13 -28.42
CA VAL A 28 17.50 34.65 -29.12
C VAL A 28 17.01 35.94 -28.44
N PRO A 29 16.73 37.02 -29.20
CA PRO A 29 16.18 38.26 -28.64
C PRO A 29 14.83 38.05 -27.95
N LEU A 30 14.57 38.86 -26.92
CA LEU A 30 13.32 38.84 -26.14
C LEU A 30 12.56 40.15 -26.34
N ARG A 31 11.36 40.10 -26.92
CA ARG A 31 10.45 41.24 -26.99
C ARG A 31 9.50 41.25 -25.80
N LEU A 32 9.45 42.38 -25.10
CA LEU A 32 8.64 42.61 -23.90
C LEU A 32 8.11 44.04 -23.88
N ARG A 33 7.20 44.37 -22.96
CA ARG A 33 6.65 45.72 -22.80
C ARG A 33 7.11 46.34 -21.48
N GLY A 34 7.67 47.54 -21.54
CA GLY A 34 8.13 48.32 -20.39
C GLY A 34 7.12 49.38 -19.92
N PRO A 35 7.40 50.03 -18.77
CA PRO A 35 8.64 49.94 -18.00
C PRO A 35 8.65 48.70 -17.09
N LEU A 36 9.80 48.05 -16.95
CA LEU A 36 9.99 47.02 -15.93
C LEU A 36 10.29 47.68 -14.58
N THR A 37 9.74 47.14 -13.50
CA THR A 37 10.01 47.60 -12.14
C THR A 37 10.47 46.44 -11.25
N ASP A 38 10.93 46.79 -10.05
CA ASP A 38 11.13 45.86 -8.93
C ASP A 38 11.94 44.59 -9.27
N ALA A 39 11.40 43.42 -8.94
CA ALA A 39 12.06 42.13 -9.14
C ALA A 39 12.19 41.73 -10.62
N ASP A 40 11.32 42.22 -11.52
CA ASP A 40 11.42 41.97 -12.96
C ASP A 40 12.60 42.74 -13.56
N LEU A 41 12.72 44.03 -13.22
CA LEU A 41 13.85 44.87 -13.60
C LEU A 41 15.17 44.33 -13.02
N ALA A 42 15.18 43.97 -11.73
CA ALA A 42 16.36 43.39 -11.09
C ALA A 42 16.81 42.08 -11.75
N LEU A 43 15.88 41.20 -12.13
CA LEU A 43 16.20 39.95 -12.82
C LEU A 43 16.75 40.20 -14.23
N ALA A 44 16.13 41.10 -15.00
CA ALA A 44 16.57 41.38 -16.37
C ALA A 44 17.96 42.04 -16.39
N LEU A 45 18.24 42.96 -15.46
CA LEU A 45 19.57 43.56 -15.31
C LEU A 45 20.62 42.55 -14.82
N ALA A 46 20.24 41.62 -13.94
CA ALA A 46 21.12 40.53 -13.52
C ALA A 46 21.48 39.58 -14.67
N ALA A 47 20.53 39.31 -15.58
CA ALA A 47 20.78 38.55 -16.80
C ALA A 47 21.77 39.29 -17.74
N VAL A 48 21.59 40.60 -17.96
CA VAL A 48 22.54 41.42 -18.73
C VAL A 48 23.93 41.42 -18.10
N LYS A 49 24.03 41.51 -16.76
CA LYS A 49 25.30 41.54 -16.02
C LYS A 49 26.16 40.26 -16.19
N LEU A 50 25.63 39.17 -16.74
CA LEU A 50 26.42 37.96 -17.05
C LEU A 50 27.42 38.13 -18.21
N GLY A 51 27.30 39.20 -19.02
CA GLY A 51 28.22 39.43 -20.13
C GLY A 51 28.14 40.78 -20.87
N GLY A 52 27.32 41.74 -20.43
CA GLY A 52 27.06 43.00 -21.13
C GLY A 52 26.96 44.22 -20.20
N ASP A 53 26.70 45.39 -20.80
CA ASP A 53 26.57 46.67 -20.08
C ASP A 53 25.19 46.83 -19.44
N VAL A 54 25.19 47.06 -18.12
CA VAL A 54 24.00 47.15 -17.29
C VAL A 54 23.38 48.55 -17.33
N GLU A 55 24.16 49.62 -17.53
CA GLU A 55 23.62 50.99 -17.46
C GLU A 55 22.82 51.35 -18.72
N THR A 56 23.31 50.99 -19.91
CA THR A 56 22.52 51.09 -21.15
C THR A 56 21.23 50.28 -21.07
N ALA A 57 21.31 49.03 -20.56
CA ALA A 57 20.13 48.18 -20.39
C ALA A 57 19.14 48.73 -19.35
N ARG A 58 19.61 49.36 -18.27
CA ARG A 58 18.74 50.01 -17.26
C ARG A 58 17.90 51.11 -17.87
N GLN A 59 18.49 51.98 -18.69
CA GLN A 59 17.74 53.03 -19.40
C GLN A 59 16.69 52.43 -20.34
N GLN A 60 17.05 51.42 -21.14
CA GLN A 60 16.12 50.74 -22.05
C GLN A 60 14.97 50.03 -21.31
N LEU A 61 15.26 49.32 -20.22
CA LEU A 61 14.28 48.54 -19.45
C LEU A 61 13.34 49.39 -18.58
N SER A 62 13.72 50.65 -18.33
CA SER A 62 12.92 51.62 -17.56
C SER A 62 12.05 52.51 -18.46
N ALA A 63 12.09 52.33 -19.78
CA ALA A 63 11.31 53.10 -20.75
C ALA A 63 9.89 52.53 -20.94
N GLU A 64 8.92 53.38 -21.24
CA GLU A 64 7.57 52.95 -21.64
C GLU A 64 7.56 52.47 -23.11
N GLY A 65 6.86 51.38 -23.40
CA GLY A 65 6.65 50.89 -24.77
C GLY A 65 7.21 49.48 -25.01
N GLU A 66 7.34 49.10 -26.29
CA GLU A 66 7.98 47.82 -26.65
C GLU A 66 9.49 47.90 -26.51
N ILE A 67 10.06 46.86 -25.92
CA ILE A 67 11.49 46.69 -25.66
C ILE A 67 11.92 45.38 -26.32
N GLU A 68 12.84 45.45 -27.28
CA GLU A 68 13.56 44.29 -27.78
C GLU A 68 14.90 44.17 -27.04
N LEU A 69 14.94 43.25 -26.07
CA LEU A 69 16.09 42.99 -25.22
C LEU A 69 16.95 41.86 -25.82
N SER A 70 18.14 42.22 -26.28
CA SER A 70 19.17 41.24 -26.65
C SER A 70 20.05 40.95 -25.45
N LEU A 71 19.98 39.72 -24.92
CA LEU A 71 20.79 39.30 -23.78
C LEU A 71 22.18 38.82 -24.25
N PRO A 72 23.27 39.21 -23.54
CA PRO A 72 24.62 38.83 -23.91
C PRO A 72 24.82 37.33 -23.70
N HIS A 73 25.71 36.72 -24.48
CA HIS A 73 26.09 35.33 -24.23
C HIS A 73 26.80 35.23 -22.85
N PRO A 74 26.30 34.41 -21.92
CA PRO A 74 26.86 34.36 -20.58
C PRO A 74 28.28 33.79 -20.60
N ARG A 75 29.12 34.25 -19.67
CA ARG A 75 30.48 33.72 -19.48
C ARG A 75 30.50 32.91 -18.19
N ALA A 76 31.25 31.81 -18.16
CA ALA A 76 31.45 31.05 -16.93
C ALA A 76 32.45 31.77 -16.01
N GLY A 77 32.18 31.81 -14.71
CA GLY A 77 33.01 32.50 -13.73
C GLY A 77 32.24 32.86 -12.46
N VAL A 78 32.77 33.83 -11.71
CA VAL A 78 32.12 34.38 -10.50
C VAL A 78 31.32 35.63 -10.87
N HIS A 79 30.02 35.62 -10.57
CA HIS A 79 29.11 36.73 -10.84
C HIS A 79 28.55 37.29 -9.53
N LEU A 80 28.81 38.55 -9.25
CA LEU A 80 28.22 39.28 -8.12
C LEU A 80 26.99 40.07 -8.60
N LEU A 81 25.81 39.69 -8.11
CA LEU A 81 24.51 40.21 -8.53
C LEU A 81 23.80 40.86 -7.34
N GLU A 82 23.54 42.16 -7.45
CA GLU A 82 22.83 42.95 -6.44
C GLU A 82 21.33 42.98 -6.81
N LEU A 83 20.47 42.51 -5.90
CA LEU A 83 19.06 42.18 -6.14
C LEU A 83 18.20 42.73 -4.98
N PRO A 84 18.02 44.06 -4.89
CA PRO A 84 17.49 44.72 -3.68
C PRO A 84 16.00 44.45 -3.40
N HIS A 85 15.26 43.84 -4.35
CA HIS A 85 13.83 43.57 -4.21
C HIS A 85 13.58 42.16 -3.69
N ALA A 86 12.59 42.02 -2.78
CA ALA A 86 12.19 40.72 -2.24
C ALA A 86 11.83 39.72 -3.36
N GLY A 87 12.29 38.48 -3.22
CA GLY A 87 12.09 37.42 -4.21
C GLY A 87 13.00 37.47 -5.44
N ALA A 88 13.67 38.59 -5.74
CA ALA A 88 14.58 38.70 -6.89
C ALA A 88 15.77 37.72 -6.78
N VAL A 89 16.28 37.49 -5.57
CA VAL A 89 17.34 36.49 -5.28
C VAL A 89 16.93 35.08 -5.71
N ALA A 90 15.73 34.63 -5.34
CA ALA A 90 15.21 33.31 -5.71
C ALA A 90 15.05 33.17 -7.22
N ARG A 91 14.51 34.21 -7.87
CA ARG A 91 14.29 34.25 -9.32
C ARG A 91 15.59 34.24 -10.12
N ALA A 92 16.57 35.05 -9.72
CA ALA A 92 17.90 35.05 -10.33
C ALA A 92 18.57 33.69 -10.20
N LEU A 93 18.46 33.04 -9.05
CA LEU A 93 19.02 31.70 -8.85
C LEU A 93 18.46 30.70 -9.85
N TRP A 94 17.14 30.49 -9.91
CA TRP A 94 16.58 29.46 -10.79
C TRP A 94 16.60 29.81 -12.29
N THR A 95 16.67 31.10 -12.62
CA THR A 95 16.70 31.57 -14.03
C THR A 95 18.11 31.48 -14.60
N LEU A 96 19.12 31.95 -13.86
CA LEU A 96 20.49 32.09 -14.37
C LEU A 96 21.33 30.81 -14.22
N SER A 97 20.91 29.87 -13.36
CA SER A 97 21.66 28.62 -13.15
C SER A 97 21.72 27.71 -14.39
N TRP A 98 20.64 27.60 -15.17
CA TRP A 98 20.63 26.71 -16.35
C TRP A 98 21.52 27.21 -17.48
N PRO A 99 21.45 28.49 -17.93
CA PRO A 99 22.33 28.99 -18.98
C PRO A 99 23.81 28.88 -18.60
N LEU A 100 24.16 29.16 -17.33
CA LEU A 100 25.54 29.06 -16.85
C LEU A 100 26.05 27.61 -16.79
N ALA A 101 25.24 26.67 -16.29
CA ALA A 101 25.64 25.26 -16.24
C ALA A 101 25.79 24.63 -17.65
N LEU A 102 24.97 25.07 -18.62
CA LEU A 102 25.03 24.65 -20.01
C LEU A 102 26.32 25.10 -20.75
N LEU A 103 27.08 26.07 -20.21
CA LEU A 103 28.38 26.48 -20.76
C LEU A 103 29.48 25.39 -20.64
N GLY A 104 29.20 24.29 -19.94
CA GLY A 104 30.15 23.19 -19.75
C GLY A 104 31.35 23.55 -18.86
N LYS A 105 31.27 24.66 -18.11
CA LYS A 105 32.30 25.17 -17.20
C LYS A 105 31.67 25.58 -15.86
N PRO A 106 32.37 25.42 -14.73
CA PRO A 106 31.82 25.77 -13.42
C PRO A 106 31.58 27.28 -13.33
N SER A 107 30.53 27.67 -12.62
CA SER A 107 30.17 29.07 -12.38
C SER A 107 29.72 29.28 -10.93
N GLU A 108 29.88 30.50 -10.42
CA GLU A 108 29.49 30.89 -9.07
C GLU A 108 28.59 32.13 -9.14
N LEU A 109 27.39 32.02 -8.59
CA LEU A 109 26.48 33.15 -8.42
C LEU A 109 26.54 33.63 -6.96
N ARG A 110 26.99 34.86 -6.73
CA ARG A 110 26.84 35.56 -5.45
C ARG A 110 25.65 36.51 -5.55
N LEU A 111 24.55 36.14 -4.90
CA LEU A 111 23.27 36.83 -4.98
C LEU A 111 23.04 37.61 -3.69
N ARG A 112 23.05 38.94 -3.77
CA ARG A 112 22.86 39.84 -2.64
C ARG A 112 21.52 40.52 -2.65
N GLY A 113 20.90 40.63 -1.49
CA GLY A 113 19.58 41.21 -1.29
C GLY A 113 18.70 40.38 -0.35
N PRO A 114 17.43 40.77 -0.16
CA PRO A 114 16.54 40.08 0.77
C PRO A 114 16.28 38.63 0.37
N ASN A 115 16.59 37.70 1.28
CA ASN A 115 16.56 36.25 1.02
C ASN A 115 15.68 35.44 2.01
N HIS A 116 15.03 36.14 2.95
CA HIS A 116 13.98 35.64 3.84
C HIS A 116 12.82 36.68 3.92
N GLY A 117 12.10 36.84 2.80
CA GLY A 117 10.97 37.76 2.67
C GLY A 117 9.60 37.07 2.76
N GLU A 118 8.57 37.79 3.20
CA GLU A 118 7.19 37.27 3.22
C GLU A 118 6.66 37.05 1.79
N GLY A 119 5.97 35.93 1.56
CA GLY A 119 5.44 35.56 0.24
C GLY A 119 6.49 35.14 -0.81
N ALA A 120 7.79 35.22 -0.50
CA ALA A 120 8.89 34.87 -1.40
C ALA A 120 9.60 33.57 -0.96
N PRO A 121 10.10 32.72 -1.89
CA PRO A 121 10.90 31.55 -1.52
C PRO A 121 12.19 31.96 -0.80
N THR A 122 12.43 31.35 0.36
CA THR A 122 13.63 31.57 1.17
C THR A 122 14.80 30.73 0.68
N PHE A 123 16.00 30.97 1.23
CA PHE A 123 17.14 30.06 1.07
C PHE A 123 16.78 28.59 1.35
N HIS A 124 15.92 28.32 2.33
CA HIS A 124 15.56 26.97 2.75
C HIS A 124 14.65 26.28 1.74
N ASP A 125 13.69 27.01 1.17
CA ASP A 125 12.83 26.51 0.08
C ASP A 125 13.65 26.20 -1.17
N LEU A 126 14.65 27.04 -1.47
CA LEU A 126 15.58 26.83 -2.57
C LEU A 126 16.49 25.61 -2.34
N ARG A 127 17.04 25.45 -1.13
CA ARG A 127 17.92 24.33 -0.74
C ARG A 127 17.20 22.99 -0.66
N LEU A 128 16.00 22.96 -0.09
CA LEU A 128 15.28 21.71 0.23
C LEU A 128 14.23 21.33 -0.82
N GLY A 129 13.62 22.31 -1.50
CA GLY A 129 12.62 22.09 -2.53
C GLY A 129 13.21 22.15 -3.93
N TRP A 130 13.72 23.33 -4.33
CA TRP A 130 14.09 23.58 -5.72
C TRP A 130 15.36 22.84 -6.17
N ALA A 131 16.47 22.92 -5.43
CA ALA A 131 17.75 22.31 -5.84
C ALA A 131 17.66 20.78 -6.03
N PRO A 132 17.00 19.99 -5.15
CA PRO A 132 16.80 18.56 -5.38
C PRO A 132 15.92 18.26 -6.60
N CYS A 133 14.95 19.12 -6.93
CA CYS A 133 14.16 19.00 -8.16
C CYS A 133 15.02 19.29 -9.40
N ALA A 134 15.83 20.35 -9.37
CA ALA A 134 16.72 20.74 -10.47
C ALA A 134 17.78 19.66 -10.78
N ALA A 135 18.31 19.00 -9.74
CA ALA A 135 19.24 17.88 -9.89
C ALA A 135 18.68 16.70 -10.70
N ARG A 136 17.34 16.51 -10.75
CA ARG A 136 16.70 15.47 -11.58
C ARG A 136 16.78 15.72 -13.08
N PHE A 137 17.05 16.97 -13.48
CA PHE A 137 17.33 17.38 -14.85
C PHE A 137 18.85 17.52 -15.13
N GLY A 138 19.70 17.14 -14.18
CA GLY A 138 21.17 17.18 -14.31
C GLY A 138 21.85 18.43 -13.77
N LEU A 139 21.10 19.45 -13.31
CA LEU A 139 21.70 20.64 -12.70
C LEU A 139 22.20 20.33 -11.28
N LYS A 140 23.51 20.12 -11.14
CA LYS A 140 24.16 20.00 -9.83
C LYS A 140 24.53 21.40 -9.33
N ILE A 141 23.99 21.73 -8.15
CA ILE A 141 24.15 23.03 -7.54
C ILE A 141 24.36 22.88 -6.02
N ARG A 142 25.33 23.60 -5.47
CA ARG A 142 25.50 23.75 -4.01
C ARG A 142 25.08 25.15 -3.62
N LEU A 143 24.19 25.26 -2.64
CA LEU A 143 23.71 26.53 -2.10
C LEU A 143 24.27 26.74 -0.69
N GLU A 144 24.86 27.90 -0.47
CA GLU A 144 25.44 28.33 0.80
C GLU A 144 24.80 29.68 1.19
N LEU A 145 24.28 29.78 2.41
CA LEU A 145 23.77 31.03 2.97
C LEU A 145 24.93 31.68 3.73
N THR A 146 25.51 32.75 3.19
CA THR A 146 26.61 33.48 3.86
C THR A 146 26.07 34.57 4.77
N GLN A 147 24.92 35.17 4.45
CA GLN A 147 24.20 36.12 5.30
C GLN A 147 22.68 36.00 5.12
N ALA A 148 21.93 35.87 6.22
CA ALA A 148 20.47 35.94 6.19
C ALA A 148 20.00 37.41 6.17
N GLY A 149 19.16 37.78 5.19
CA GLY A 149 18.53 39.09 5.04
C GLY A 149 17.01 38.97 5.10
N PHE A 150 16.40 39.60 6.09
CA PHE A 150 14.96 39.55 6.39
C PHE A 150 14.24 40.83 5.95
N GLY A 151 13.05 40.69 5.37
CA GLY A 151 12.25 41.86 4.96
C GLY A 151 12.96 42.70 3.90
N THR A 152 13.55 43.83 4.30
CA THR A 152 14.38 44.70 3.45
C THR A 152 15.89 44.59 3.74
N ASP A 153 16.30 43.82 4.75
CA ASP A 153 17.70 43.68 5.12
C ASP A 153 18.48 42.90 4.05
N GLU A 154 19.71 43.32 3.77
CA GLU A 154 20.61 42.59 2.88
C GLU A 154 20.95 41.21 3.43
N GLY A 155 20.83 40.20 2.58
CA GLY A 155 21.42 38.88 2.75
C GLY A 155 22.33 38.54 1.58
N GLU A 156 23.02 37.41 1.67
CA GLU A 156 23.85 36.89 0.59
C GLU A 156 23.67 35.36 0.51
N ILE A 157 23.36 34.86 -0.69
CA ILE A 157 23.39 33.44 -1.05
C ILE A 157 24.51 33.25 -2.07
N VAL A 158 25.36 32.26 -1.85
CA VAL A 158 26.34 31.79 -2.83
C VAL A 158 25.84 30.48 -3.42
N ALA A 159 25.87 30.39 -4.76
CA ALA A 159 25.48 29.20 -5.48
C ALA A 159 26.60 28.75 -6.42
N LEU A 160 27.15 27.56 -6.15
CA LEU A 160 28.19 26.92 -6.95
C LEU A 160 27.54 25.96 -7.95
N LEU A 161 27.77 26.18 -9.23
CA LEU A 161 27.19 25.46 -10.36
C LEU A 161 28.24 24.55 -10.98
N ASP A 162 28.01 23.22 -10.98
CA ASP A 162 28.84 22.31 -11.76
C ASP A 162 28.45 22.38 -13.26
N PRO A 163 29.37 22.06 -14.18
CA PRO A 163 29.05 21.84 -15.59
C PRO A 163 27.91 20.83 -15.80
N ALA A 164 26.90 21.22 -16.58
CA ALA A 164 25.83 20.35 -17.05
C ALA A 164 25.58 20.61 -18.56
N PRO A 165 26.47 20.13 -19.46
CA PRO A 165 26.42 20.45 -20.90
C PRO A 165 25.21 19.85 -21.65
N ALA A 166 24.41 19.00 -21.00
CA ALA A 166 23.14 18.50 -21.50
C ALA A 166 22.15 18.30 -20.34
N LEU A 167 20.86 18.51 -20.61
CA LEU A 167 19.79 18.27 -19.65
C LEU A 167 19.40 16.78 -19.63
N THR A 168 19.20 16.23 -18.43
CA THR A 168 18.67 14.87 -18.24
C THR A 168 17.17 14.85 -18.52
N ALA A 169 16.69 13.91 -19.32
CA ALA A 169 15.28 13.74 -19.61
C ALA A 169 14.49 13.31 -18.35
N PHE A 170 13.60 14.19 -17.87
CA PHE A 170 12.73 13.91 -16.73
C PHE A 170 11.48 13.11 -17.14
N ARG A 171 11.35 11.89 -16.65
CA ARG A 171 10.13 11.06 -16.80
C ARG A 171 9.25 11.15 -15.55
N ALA A 172 8.16 11.90 -15.64
CA ALA A 172 7.13 11.97 -14.60
C ALA A 172 6.21 10.74 -14.67
N VAL A 173 6.56 9.66 -13.98
CA VAL A 173 5.85 8.37 -14.09
C VAL A 173 4.54 8.31 -13.29
N HIS A 174 4.40 9.12 -12.22
CA HIS A 174 3.21 9.13 -11.36
C HIS A 174 3.13 10.40 -10.49
N ARG A 175 1.92 10.92 -10.23
CA ARG A 175 1.65 11.89 -9.16
C ARG A 175 1.05 11.16 -7.95
N GLY A 176 1.88 10.87 -6.95
CA GLY A 176 1.45 10.28 -5.68
C GLY A 176 0.88 11.31 -4.69
N ILE A 177 0.23 10.82 -3.64
CA ILE A 177 -0.19 11.62 -2.48
C ILE A 177 1.07 12.22 -1.80
N LEU A 178 1.02 13.47 -1.36
CA LEU A 178 2.11 14.12 -0.61
C LEU A 178 2.38 13.37 0.72
N ARG A 179 3.50 12.64 0.81
CA ARG A 179 3.78 11.73 1.94
C ARG A 179 4.55 12.37 3.10
N GLN A 180 5.38 13.38 2.83
CA GLN A 180 6.28 13.99 3.80
C GLN A 180 6.54 15.47 3.47
N VAL A 181 6.66 16.32 4.50
CA VAL A 181 6.99 17.75 4.40
C VAL A 181 7.90 18.12 5.58
N THR A 182 9.13 18.55 5.31
CA THR A 182 9.99 19.16 6.34
C THR A 182 9.49 20.56 6.66
N VAL A 183 9.32 20.89 7.94
CA VAL A 183 8.94 22.23 8.40
C VAL A 183 10.19 22.85 9.04
N VAL A 184 10.84 23.77 8.34
CA VAL A 184 12.03 24.43 8.87
C VAL A 184 11.61 25.58 9.79
N ALA A 185 12.18 25.62 10.99
CA ALA A 185 12.13 26.80 11.86
C ALA A 185 13.50 27.46 11.89
N ALA A 186 13.57 28.72 11.47
CA ALA A 186 14.79 29.51 11.48
C ALA A 186 14.51 30.88 12.12
N VAL A 187 15.47 31.41 12.88
CA VAL A 187 15.28 32.64 13.69
C VAL A 187 16.42 33.62 13.46
N GLY A 188 16.06 34.82 13.01
CA GLY A 188 16.96 35.96 12.88
C GLY A 188 17.28 36.67 14.20
N GLY A 189 17.75 35.93 15.21
CA GLY A 189 18.07 36.47 16.54
C GLY A 189 16.84 36.65 17.44
N GLY A 190 17.07 36.69 18.76
CA GLY A 190 16.01 36.73 19.77
C GLY A 190 15.73 35.38 20.46
N ARG A 191 14.62 35.29 21.22
CA ARG A 191 14.25 34.11 22.01
C ARG A 191 13.73 32.98 21.12
N TYR A 192 14.66 32.07 20.81
CA TYR A 192 14.55 30.90 19.93
C TYR A 192 13.34 29.98 20.22
N GLU A 193 12.86 29.94 21.47
CA GLU A 193 11.75 29.11 21.92
C GLU A 193 10.46 29.38 21.12
N ALA A 194 10.13 30.64 20.86
CA ALA A 194 8.85 31.03 20.24
C ALA A 194 8.70 30.53 18.79
N ALA A 195 9.78 30.54 18.00
CA ALA A 195 9.75 30.05 16.63
C ALA A 195 9.78 28.51 16.59
N GLN A 196 10.48 27.86 17.53
CA GLN A 196 10.42 26.41 17.67
C GLN A 196 9.01 25.97 18.05
N GLU A 197 8.32 26.69 18.94
CA GLU A 197 6.91 26.46 19.24
C GLU A 197 6.00 26.64 18.02
N ALA A 198 6.18 27.70 17.23
CA ALA A 198 5.42 27.95 16.01
C ALA A 198 5.60 26.82 14.97
N ALA A 199 6.84 26.41 14.67
CA ALA A 199 7.10 25.29 13.77
C ALA A 199 6.55 23.97 14.33
N GLN A 200 6.63 23.72 15.64
CA GLN A 200 5.97 22.57 16.25
C GLN A 200 4.44 22.64 16.13
N GLN A 201 3.81 23.83 16.18
CA GLN A 201 2.37 23.97 15.93
C GLN A 201 2.02 23.59 14.49
N VAL A 202 2.83 24.02 13.50
CA VAL A 202 2.67 23.63 12.08
C VAL A 202 2.89 22.13 11.90
N VAL A 203 3.94 21.54 12.48
CA VAL A 203 4.20 20.09 12.46
C VAL A 203 3.02 19.32 13.09
N ARG A 204 2.48 19.78 14.22
CA ARG A 204 1.28 19.20 14.84
C ARG A 204 0.06 19.29 13.90
N ALA A 205 -0.10 20.40 13.17
CA ALA A 205 -1.18 20.56 12.20
C ALA A 205 -1.03 19.66 10.96
N MET A 206 0.19 19.50 10.42
CA MET A 206 0.49 18.64 9.27
C MET A 206 0.37 17.15 9.63
N ARG A 207 0.88 16.73 10.79
CA ARG A 207 0.73 15.36 11.32
C ARG A 207 -0.76 14.99 11.49
N ARG A 208 -1.61 15.91 11.95
CA ARG A 208 -3.08 15.71 12.01
C ARG A 208 -3.74 15.49 10.64
N ARG A 209 -3.08 15.85 9.54
CA ARG A 209 -3.54 15.65 8.15
C ARG A 209 -2.85 14.45 7.47
N GLY A 210 -2.18 13.58 8.23
CA GLY A 210 -1.54 12.37 7.71
C GLY A 210 -0.19 12.59 7.00
N VAL A 211 0.39 13.80 7.11
CA VAL A 211 1.68 14.15 6.52
C VAL A 211 2.80 13.91 7.54
N ILE A 212 3.85 13.18 7.16
CA ILE A 212 5.06 13.07 7.97
C ILE A 212 5.73 14.45 7.99
N ALA A 213 5.82 15.06 9.16
CA ALA A 213 6.42 16.39 9.32
C ALA A 213 7.32 16.43 10.55
N GLU A 214 8.43 17.14 10.43
CA GLU A 214 9.43 17.35 11.49
C GLU A 214 9.87 18.81 11.50
N ALA A 215 10.24 19.31 12.68
CA ALA A 215 10.73 20.67 12.87
C ALA A 215 12.27 20.65 12.79
N GLU A 216 12.83 20.99 11.64
CA GLU A 216 14.29 21.14 11.49
C GLU A 216 14.72 22.46 12.13
N ARG A 217 15.71 22.40 13.03
CA ARG A 217 16.37 23.58 13.60
C ARG A 217 17.51 24.00 12.68
N VAL A 218 17.38 25.14 12.02
CA VAL A 218 18.50 25.72 11.24
C VAL A 218 18.96 27.03 11.88
N PRO A 219 20.19 27.10 12.42
CA PRO A 219 20.79 28.36 12.85
C PRO A 219 21.14 29.19 11.61
N LEU A 220 20.91 30.51 11.69
CA LEU A 220 21.17 31.42 10.58
C LEU A 220 22.45 32.25 10.82
N PRO A 221 23.28 32.47 9.79
CA PRO A 221 24.37 33.41 9.84
C PRO A 221 23.79 34.82 9.75
N LEU A 222 23.80 35.51 10.88
CA LEU A 222 23.35 36.89 11.03
C LEU A 222 24.54 37.81 11.16
N ARG A 223 24.39 39.05 10.69
CA ARG A 223 25.37 40.10 10.93
C ARG A 223 25.37 40.43 12.42
N GLU A 224 26.54 40.46 13.06
CA GLU A 224 26.63 40.99 14.42
C GLU A 224 26.22 42.46 14.42
N VAL A 225 25.07 42.77 15.03
CA VAL A 225 24.71 44.15 15.34
C VAL A 225 25.69 44.62 16.40
N ALA A 226 26.62 45.50 16.01
CA ALA A 226 27.62 46.06 16.90
C ALA A 226 26.93 46.70 18.12
N ALA A 227 27.01 46.02 19.27
CA ALA A 227 26.34 46.47 20.48
C ALA A 227 26.86 47.86 20.88
N SER A 228 25.98 48.85 20.83
CA SER A 228 26.30 50.24 21.13
C SER A 228 26.77 50.38 22.57
N ARG A 229 28.10 50.50 22.75
CA ARG A 229 28.73 50.77 24.05
C ARG A 229 28.38 52.17 24.54
N GLY A 230 27.25 52.30 25.24
CA GLY A 230 26.89 53.45 26.07
C GLY A 230 27.50 53.38 27.48
N PRO A 231 27.76 54.51 28.17
CA PRO A 231 28.80 54.56 29.21
C PRO A 231 28.36 54.34 30.67
N LEU A 232 29.37 53.90 31.45
CA LEU A 232 29.51 53.83 32.91
C LEU A 232 28.67 54.80 33.79
N ARG A 233 27.96 54.23 34.79
CA ARG A 233 27.76 54.69 36.20
C ARG A 233 26.77 53.71 36.90
N ARG A 234 26.84 53.36 38.20
CA ARG A 234 27.81 53.62 39.28
C ARG A 234 27.64 52.52 40.37
N ARG A 235 28.63 52.41 41.29
CA ARG A 235 28.72 51.60 42.54
C ARG A 235 27.37 51.27 43.21
N ILE A 236 27.17 50.11 43.84
CA ILE A 236 27.88 49.48 45.00
C ILE A 236 27.84 47.93 44.83
N GLY A 237 28.71 47.07 45.40
CA GLY A 237 29.77 47.21 46.40
C GLY A 237 30.73 45.98 46.47
N ARG A 238 31.06 45.49 47.68
CA ARG A 238 31.88 44.29 48.00
C ARG A 238 31.53 43.78 49.42
N PRO A 239 31.95 42.57 49.91
CA PRO A 239 33.16 41.83 49.53
C PRO A 239 33.04 40.31 49.24
N ARG A 240 34.17 39.76 48.78
CA ARG A 240 34.46 38.34 48.53
C ARG A 240 34.71 37.55 49.82
N ARG A 241 34.65 36.22 49.72
CA ARG A 241 35.74 35.34 50.20
C ARG A 241 35.96 34.16 49.24
N ASP A 242 37.15 34.16 48.66
CA ASP A 242 38.08 33.05 48.32
C ASP A 242 37.57 31.61 48.65
N ALA A 243 37.47 30.68 47.69
CA ALA A 243 38.54 29.93 47.01
C ALA A 243 39.10 28.73 47.80
N ALA A 244 38.91 27.52 47.28
CA ALA A 244 39.83 26.37 47.39
C ALA A 244 39.35 25.21 46.48
N GLU A 245 40.31 24.47 45.94
CA GLU A 245 40.12 23.22 45.19
C GLU A 245 39.97 22.02 46.14
N LEU A 246 39.47 20.88 45.64
CA LEU A 246 40.09 19.53 45.73
C LEU A 246 39.08 18.37 45.55
N SER A 247 39.03 17.85 44.33
CA SER A 247 39.53 16.50 43.97
C SER A 247 39.29 15.27 44.88
N LEU A 248 38.63 14.27 44.26
CA LEU A 248 38.90 12.81 44.28
C LEU A 248 38.47 11.86 45.43
N HIS A 249 37.99 10.70 44.95
CA HIS A 249 37.99 9.33 45.50
C HIS A 249 37.20 9.04 46.79
N ASP A 250 36.14 8.21 46.73
CA ASP A 250 36.06 6.75 46.46
C ASP A 250 36.19 5.93 47.75
N GLN A 251 35.12 5.23 48.15
CA GLN A 251 35.19 3.78 48.40
C GLN A 251 33.81 3.12 48.62
N ARG A 252 33.81 1.79 48.60
CA ARG A 252 32.68 0.88 48.35
C ARG A 252 32.04 0.31 49.63
N GLY A 253 30.84 -0.24 49.48
CA GLY A 253 30.33 -1.37 50.28
C GLY A 253 29.09 -1.07 51.16
N ASP A 254 28.23 -2.04 51.49
CA ASP A 254 27.96 -3.33 50.81
C ASP A 254 26.52 -3.82 51.13
N ARG A 255 25.98 -4.65 50.22
CA ARG A 255 24.84 -5.61 50.29
C ARG A 255 23.81 -5.65 51.46
N ARG A 256 22.52 -5.72 51.01
CA ARG A 256 21.44 -6.69 51.40
C ARG A 256 20.76 -6.56 52.80
N VAL A 257 19.61 -7.19 53.10
CA VAL A 257 18.27 -7.38 52.45
C VAL A 257 17.31 -8.05 53.49
N ALA A 258 16.05 -7.60 53.61
CA ALA A 258 14.88 -8.26 54.26
C ALA A 258 14.95 -8.58 55.80
N ALA A 259 13.85 -8.82 56.56
CA ALA A 259 12.40 -8.69 56.34
C ALA A 259 11.59 -8.53 57.67
N ALA A 260 10.41 -7.92 57.57
CA ALA A 260 9.13 -8.18 58.29
C ALA A 260 9.02 -8.57 59.79
N ARG A 261 8.02 -8.00 60.49
CA ARG A 261 7.16 -8.69 61.49
C ARG A 261 5.78 -8.03 61.66
N HIS A 262 4.82 -8.81 62.15
CA HIS A 262 3.37 -8.52 62.25
C HIS A 262 2.95 -7.84 63.57
N HIS A 263 1.73 -7.27 63.57
CA HIS A 263 0.57 -7.46 64.50
C HIS A 263 -0.33 -6.20 64.39
N GLY A 264 -1.65 -6.18 64.61
CA GLY A 264 -2.68 -7.19 64.89
C GLY A 264 -4.03 -6.45 65.04
N ALA A 265 -5.18 -7.06 64.68
CA ALA A 265 -6.51 -6.43 64.75
C ALA A 265 -7.17 -6.55 66.15
N PRO A 266 -8.31 -5.89 66.44
CA PRO A 266 -9.63 -6.45 66.05
C PRO A 266 -10.73 -5.42 65.66
N GLY A 267 -11.89 -5.92 65.19
CA GLY A 267 -13.13 -5.15 64.95
C GLY A 267 -14.05 -5.08 66.20
N PRO A 268 -15.41 -5.06 66.10
CA PRO A 268 -16.26 -5.39 64.93
C PRO A 268 -17.58 -4.56 64.72
N ALA A 269 -18.34 -4.97 63.69
CA ALA A 269 -19.82 -4.96 63.56
C ALA A 269 -20.65 -3.65 63.46
N GLY A 270 -21.68 -3.69 62.60
CA GLY A 270 -22.77 -2.69 62.49
C GLY A 270 -23.36 -2.62 61.08
N ALA A 271 -24.69 -2.77 60.90
CA ALA A 271 -25.27 -3.06 59.58
C ALA A 271 -26.50 -2.20 59.18
N ARG A 272 -26.63 -1.99 57.86
CA ARG A 272 -27.86 -1.75 57.04
C ARG A 272 -28.60 -0.38 57.07
N ARG A 273 -28.70 0.14 55.83
CA ARG A 273 -29.86 0.77 55.14
C ARG A 273 -30.41 2.15 55.59
N GLY A 274 -30.20 3.13 54.69
CA GLY A 274 -31.30 3.77 53.97
C GLY A 274 -31.73 5.18 54.41
N GLY A 275 -31.74 6.13 53.46
CA GLY A 275 -32.30 7.48 53.67
C GLY A 275 -31.93 8.44 52.53
N ARG A 276 -32.86 9.31 52.11
CA ARG A 276 -32.69 10.24 50.97
C ARG A 276 -32.33 11.67 51.43
N SER A 277 -31.65 12.37 50.52
CA SER A 277 -31.90 13.76 50.10
C SER A 277 -30.97 14.91 50.52
N ARG A 278 -30.63 15.72 49.49
CA ARG A 278 -30.35 17.17 49.45
C ARG A 278 -29.50 17.81 50.55
N GLY A 279 -28.27 18.20 50.19
CA GLY A 279 -27.48 19.24 50.86
C GLY A 279 -26.49 19.87 49.88
N ARG A 280 -26.40 21.21 49.84
CA ARG A 280 -25.61 21.96 48.84
C ARG A 280 -24.35 22.53 49.50
N ARG A 281 -23.24 22.56 48.73
CA ARG A 281 -21.99 23.33 48.96
C ARG A 281 -21.08 22.89 50.12
N GLY A 282 -19.79 22.77 49.79
CA GLY A 282 -18.67 22.59 50.72
C GLY A 282 -17.39 22.37 49.91
N CYS A 283 -16.58 23.40 49.74
CA CYS A 283 -15.30 23.30 49.03
C CYS A 283 -14.25 22.64 49.94
N GLY A 284 -13.41 21.75 49.39
CA GLY A 284 -12.19 21.28 50.06
C GLY A 284 -11.75 19.86 49.65
N GLY A 285 -10.49 19.72 49.26
CA GLY A 285 -9.79 18.41 49.27
C GLY A 285 -10.10 17.43 48.12
N GLY A 286 -9.81 17.80 46.87
CA GLY A 286 -9.90 16.89 45.71
C GLY A 286 -8.64 16.81 44.83
N GLY A 287 -7.58 17.55 45.17
CA GLY A 287 -6.37 17.70 44.35
C GLY A 287 -5.32 16.60 44.53
N ALA A 288 -5.68 15.32 44.34
CA ALA A 288 -4.72 14.21 44.34
C ALA A 288 -5.14 13.01 43.47
N ALA A 289 -6.42 12.65 43.46
CA ALA A 289 -6.88 11.45 42.74
C ALA A 289 -6.93 11.60 41.20
N GLY A 290 -7.07 12.83 40.69
CA GLY A 290 -7.13 13.10 39.25
C GLY A 290 -5.77 13.19 38.53
N MET A 291 -4.65 13.29 39.28
CA MET A 291 -3.32 13.58 38.71
C MET A 291 -2.33 12.40 38.75
N ILE A 292 -2.72 11.28 39.35
CA ILE A 292 -1.92 10.04 39.35
C ILE A 292 -2.18 9.19 38.08
N ALA A 293 -3.29 9.42 37.37
CA ALA A 293 -3.62 8.75 36.11
C ALA A 293 -2.82 9.26 34.88
N LEU A 294 -2.05 10.35 35.01
CA LEU A 294 -1.35 11.01 33.89
C LEU A 294 0.17 10.80 33.85
N LEU A 295 0.73 10.00 34.77
CA LEU A 295 2.19 9.76 34.89
C LEU A 295 2.63 8.31 34.66
N CYS A 296 1.74 7.44 34.19
CA CYS A 296 2.18 6.25 33.46
C CYS A 296 2.73 6.67 32.09
N ALA A 297 4.05 6.83 31.99
CA ALA A 297 4.73 6.80 30.69
C ALA A 297 4.24 5.55 29.93
N ALA A 298 3.57 5.76 28.80
CA ALA A 298 2.67 4.77 28.22
C ALA A 298 3.45 3.62 27.55
N VAL A 299 3.88 2.66 28.39
CA VAL A 299 4.67 1.48 28.03
C VAL A 299 4.11 0.81 26.78
N PHE A 300 4.96 0.60 25.78
CA PHE A 300 4.59 -0.12 24.56
C PHE A 300 4.28 -1.59 24.89
N ASP A 301 3.37 -2.21 24.15
CA ASP A 301 3.08 -3.63 24.28
C ASP A 301 4.17 -4.48 23.61
N LEU A 302 4.70 -3.99 22.49
CA LEU A 302 5.77 -4.59 21.72
C LEU A 302 6.59 -3.48 21.05
N ILE A 303 7.92 -3.61 21.03
CA ILE A 303 8.82 -2.86 20.15
C ILE A 303 9.59 -3.87 19.31
N LEU A 304 9.53 -3.68 17.99
CA LEU A 304 10.36 -4.36 17.01
C LEU A 304 11.52 -3.41 16.67
N SER A 305 12.74 -3.70 17.13
CA SER A 305 13.85 -2.73 17.13
C SER A 305 15.01 -3.09 16.20
N GLY A 306 15.60 -2.07 15.56
CA GLY A 306 16.75 -2.20 14.67
C GLY A 306 16.45 -2.83 13.30
N GLY A 307 15.20 -2.74 12.83
CA GLY A 307 14.79 -3.32 11.54
C GLY A 307 15.05 -2.41 10.34
N ARG A 308 15.03 -3.02 9.14
CA ARG A 308 14.91 -2.32 7.86
C ARG A 308 13.43 -2.13 7.53
N VAL A 309 12.89 -0.94 7.78
CA VAL A 309 11.48 -0.60 7.56
C VAL A 309 11.22 -0.47 6.07
N VAL A 310 10.51 -1.44 5.50
CA VAL A 310 9.91 -1.39 4.16
C VAL A 310 8.45 -0.99 4.37
N ASP A 311 8.17 0.30 4.44
CA ASP A 311 6.92 0.85 4.99
C ASP A 311 5.63 0.59 4.18
N GLY A 312 5.73 -0.17 3.08
CA GLY A 312 4.65 -0.49 2.14
C GLY A 312 4.41 0.55 1.06
N THR A 313 5.14 1.67 1.03
CA THR A 313 4.89 2.77 0.07
C THR A 313 5.49 2.57 -1.32
N GLY A 314 6.40 1.61 -1.48
CA GLY A 314 7.29 1.46 -2.64
C GLY A 314 8.54 2.36 -2.59
N SER A 315 8.74 3.13 -1.52
CA SER A 315 9.98 3.88 -1.29
C SER A 315 11.09 2.97 -0.75
N PRO A 316 12.38 3.29 -0.97
CA PRO A 316 13.50 2.56 -0.37
C PRO A 316 13.37 2.44 1.15
N TRP A 317 13.86 1.33 1.72
CA TRP A 317 13.80 1.09 3.15
C TRP A 317 14.63 2.10 3.96
N PHE A 318 14.26 2.29 5.23
CA PHE A 318 15.03 3.07 6.21
C PHE A 318 15.17 2.30 7.54
N ARG A 319 16.16 2.67 8.36
CA ARG A 319 16.37 2.02 9.67
C ARG A 319 15.54 2.71 10.75
N ALA A 320 14.69 1.96 11.45
CA ALA A 320 13.97 2.44 12.63
C ALA A 320 13.45 1.28 13.51
N ASP A 321 13.04 1.62 14.73
CA ASP A 321 12.18 0.78 15.57
C ASP A 321 10.70 1.05 15.25
N VAL A 322 9.85 0.04 15.43
CA VAL A 322 8.38 0.17 15.36
C VAL A 322 7.78 -0.21 16.71
N GLY A 323 7.11 0.74 17.35
CA GLY A 323 6.48 0.61 18.66
C GLY A 323 4.97 0.44 18.55
N ILE A 324 4.43 -0.57 19.22
CA ILE A 324 3.04 -1.01 19.13
C ILE A 324 2.34 -0.81 20.48
N ARG A 325 1.08 -0.33 20.45
CA ARG A 325 0.23 -0.22 21.64
C ARG A 325 -1.21 -0.60 21.29
N GLY A 326 -1.80 -1.53 22.04
CA GLY A 326 -3.09 -2.11 21.69
C GLY A 326 -3.05 -2.82 20.35
N ASP A 327 -3.94 -2.43 19.42
CA ASP A 327 -3.99 -2.99 18.06
C ASP A 327 -3.29 -2.12 16.99
N SER A 328 -2.54 -1.09 17.41
CA SER A 328 -2.09 -0.01 16.53
C SER A 328 -0.60 0.33 16.70
N ILE A 329 0.02 0.80 15.61
CA ILE A 329 1.37 1.36 15.57
C ILE A 329 1.34 2.71 16.28
N ALA A 330 2.06 2.82 17.39
CA ALA A 330 2.07 4.00 18.25
C ALA A 330 3.30 4.90 18.03
N ALA A 331 4.41 4.36 17.52
CA ALA A 331 5.60 5.13 17.14
C ALA A 331 6.43 4.41 16.07
N VAL A 332 7.18 5.19 15.27
CA VAL A 332 8.21 4.74 14.33
C VAL A 332 9.38 5.70 14.46
N GLY A 333 10.60 5.22 14.67
CA GLY A 333 11.80 6.06 14.89
C GLY A 333 12.83 5.38 15.80
N ASP A 334 13.67 6.16 16.49
CA ASP A 334 14.49 5.63 17.60
C ASP A 334 13.61 5.43 18.85
N LEU A 335 13.45 4.18 19.27
CA LEU A 335 12.73 3.80 20.49
C LEU A 335 13.66 3.08 21.48
N SER A 336 14.98 3.25 21.38
CA SER A 336 15.99 2.57 22.21
C SER A 336 15.79 2.81 23.71
N ARG A 337 15.39 4.02 24.10
CA ARG A 337 15.14 4.44 25.49
C ARG A 337 13.72 4.17 25.99
N GLU A 338 12.82 3.75 25.11
CA GLU A 338 11.41 3.56 25.43
C GLU A 338 11.13 2.26 26.19
N LYS A 339 10.23 2.36 27.18
CA LYS A 339 9.79 1.22 27.98
C LYS A 339 8.78 0.39 27.18
N THR A 340 8.99 -0.92 27.15
CA THR A 340 8.07 -1.87 26.51
C THR A 340 7.90 -3.12 27.38
N LYS A 341 6.74 -3.78 27.28
CA LYS A 341 6.50 -5.10 27.86
C LYS A 341 7.33 -6.17 27.15
N ARG A 342 7.65 -5.96 25.87
CA ARG A 342 8.46 -6.87 25.05
C ARG A 342 9.26 -6.10 24.00
N ARG A 343 10.56 -6.37 23.92
CA ARG A 343 11.44 -5.92 22.82
C ARG A 343 11.84 -7.14 22.00
N VAL A 344 11.87 -7.01 20.68
CA VAL A 344 12.41 -8.01 19.75
C VAL A 344 13.46 -7.31 18.89
N GLU A 345 14.71 -7.73 19.02
CA GLU A 345 15.82 -7.23 18.21
C GLU A 345 15.77 -7.87 16.83
N LEU A 346 15.65 -7.05 15.78
CA LEU A 346 15.49 -7.51 14.41
C LEU A 346 16.80 -7.78 13.69
N ARG A 347 17.95 -7.26 14.16
CA ARG A 347 19.29 -7.56 13.59
C ARG A 347 19.32 -7.48 12.05
N ASP A 348 18.87 -6.36 11.50
CA ASP A 348 18.77 -6.10 10.05
C ASP A 348 17.75 -6.95 9.27
N LEU A 349 16.85 -7.69 9.92
CA LEU A 349 15.64 -8.20 9.25
C LEU A 349 14.77 -7.04 8.72
N ALA A 350 14.07 -7.29 7.62
CA ALA A 350 13.09 -6.36 7.08
C ALA A 350 11.80 -6.41 7.90
N ILE A 351 11.18 -5.25 8.11
CA ILE A 351 9.84 -5.12 8.71
C ILE A 351 8.93 -4.39 7.73
N ALA A 352 7.80 -5.00 7.42
CA ALA A 352 6.81 -4.52 6.47
C ALA A 352 5.40 -4.54 7.09
N PRO A 353 4.42 -3.80 6.52
CA PRO A 353 3.02 -4.05 6.82
C PRO A 353 2.70 -5.52 6.54
N GLY A 354 1.85 -6.12 7.35
CA GLY A 354 1.37 -7.48 7.12
C GLY A 354 0.71 -7.60 5.74
N PHE A 355 0.95 -8.71 5.05
CA PHE A 355 0.52 -8.88 3.67
C PHE A 355 -1.00 -9.04 3.58
N ILE A 356 -1.56 -8.53 2.49
CA ILE A 356 -2.98 -8.58 2.16
C ILE A 356 -3.14 -9.41 0.89
N ASP A 357 -3.86 -10.51 1.00
CA ASP A 357 -4.19 -11.43 -0.09
C ASP A 357 -5.55 -11.04 -0.71
N LEU A 358 -5.59 -10.71 -2.00
CA LEU A 358 -6.83 -10.24 -2.66
C LEU A 358 -7.77 -11.36 -3.12
N LEU A 359 -7.35 -12.62 -3.03
CA LEU A 359 -8.22 -13.77 -3.27
C LEU A 359 -7.76 -14.94 -2.40
N GLY A 360 -8.24 -14.97 -1.16
CA GLY A 360 -7.75 -15.88 -0.14
C GLY A 360 -8.48 -17.22 -0.03
N GLN A 361 -9.73 -17.33 -0.51
CA GLN A 361 -10.56 -18.55 -0.51
C GLN A 361 -10.73 -19.24 0.87
N SER A 362 -10.49 -18.56 2.02
CA SER A 362 -10.55 -19.21 3.34
C SER A 362 -11.92 -19.17 4.03
N GLU A 363 -12.97 -18.61 3.42
CA GLU A 363 -14.24 -18.25 4.09
C GLU A 363 -14.93 -19.41 4.84
N LEU A 364 -14.78 -20.64 4.37
CA LEU A 364 -15.26 -21.83 5.08
C LEU A 364 -14.13 -22.56 5.81
N ASN A 365 -12.91 -22.54 5.27
CA ASN A 365 -11.73 -23.16 5.89
C ASN A 365 -11.44 -22.58 7.28
N VAL A 366 -11.55 -21.26 7.44
CA VAL A 366 -11.35 -20.53 8.69
C VAL A 366 -12.33 -20.95 9.79
N LEU A 367 -13.50 -21.49 9.43
CA LEU A 367 -14.49 -21.99 10.38
C LEU A 367 -14.23 -23.42 10.85
N ILE A 368 -13.42 -24.16 10.10
CA ILE A 368 -12.94 -25.53 10.39
C ILE A 368 -11.62 -25.45 11.15
N ASP A 369 -10.66 -24.71 10.60
CA ASP A 369 -9.36 -24.49 11.20
C ASP A 369 -9.01 -22.98 11.26
N PRO A 370 -9.46 -22.24 12.31
CA PRO A 370 -9.23 -20.80 12.50
C PRO A 370 -7.76 -20.47 12.84
N ARG A 371 -6.85 -21.39 12.48
CA ARG A 371 -5.42 -21.32 12.72
C ARG A 371 -4.69 -20.75 11.52
N GLU A 372 -5.14 -21.06 10.31
CA GLU A 372 -4.68 -20.45 9.04
C GLU A 372 -3.14 -20.43 8.92
N GLU A 373 -2.48 -21.52 9.32
CA GLU A 373 -1.03 -21.58 9.52
C GLU A 373 -0.24 -21.21 8.26
N SER A 374 -0.68 -21.69 7.09
CA SER A 374 -0.15 -21.32 5.78
C SER A 374 -0.12 -19.81 5.57
N LYS A 375 -1.28 -19.15 5.68
CA LYS A 375 -1.44 -17.69 5.54
C LYS A 375 -0.54 -16.95 6.52
N VAL A 376 -0.61 -17.31 7.81
CA VAL A 376 0.20 -16.68 8.88
C VAL A 376 1.69 -16.84 8.61
N ARG A 377 2.16 -18.03 8.22
CA ARG A 377 3.59 -18.28 7.97
C ARG A 377 4.11 -17.65 6.69
N GLN A 378 3.21 -17.33 5.76
CA GLN A 378 3.47 -16.50 4.59
C GLN A 378 3.55 -15.00 4.91
N GLY A 379 3.27 -14.55 6.13
CA GLY A 379 3.23 -13.12 6.45
C GLY A 379 1.89 -12.44 6.13
N ILE A 380 0.88 -13.20 5.72
CA ILE A 380 -0.47 -12.69 5.43
C ILE A 380 -1.16 -12.38 6.76
N THR A 381 -1.78 -11.21 6.84
CA THR A 381 -2.49 -10.70 8.02
C THR A 381 -3.92 -10.27 7.72
N THR A 382 -4.27 -10.12 6.44
CA THR A 382 -5.63 -9.86 5.96
C THR A 382 -5.83 -10.60 4.65
N GLU A 383 -7.03 -11.11 4.39
CA GLU A 383 -7.41 -11.58 3.05
C GLU A 383 -8.81 -11.13 2.62
N LEU A 384 -9.07 -11.18 1.32
CA LEU A 384 -10.37 -10.99 0.68
C LEU A 384 -10.90 -12.33 0.15
N THR A 385 -12.18 -12.63 0.36
CA THR A 385 -12.81 -13.92 -0.01
C THR A 385 -14.12 -13.74 -0.79
N GLY A 386 -14.65 -14.86 -1.33
CA GLY A 386 -15.91 -14.93 -2.07
C GLY A 386 -15.76 -14.79 -3.59
N GLU A 387 -15.27 -15.81 -4.28
CA GLU A 387 -15.05 -15.82 -5.74
C GLU A 387 -16.33 -16.10 -6.58
N GLY A 388 -17.30 -15.17 -6.61
CA GLY A 388 -18.57 -15.36 -7.32
C GLY A 388 -19.56 -16.32 -6.66
N ILE A 389 -19.05 -17.28 -5.89
CA ILE A 389 -19.68 -17.97 -4.76
C ILE A 389 -19.13 -17.33 -3.48
N SER A 390 -19.92 -17.22 -2.41
CA SER A 390 -19.52 -16.52 -1.18
C SER A 390 -20.19 -17.16 0.04
N PRO A 391 -19.66 -17.00 1.27
CA PRO A 391 -20.17 -17.72 2.45
C PRO A 391 -21.61 -17.35 2.82
N ALA A 392 -22.15 -16.26 2.27
CA ALA A 392 -23.54 -15.85 2.32
C ALA A 392 -23.90 -15.01 1.08
N PRO A 393 -25.18 -14.90 0.68
CA PRO A 393 -26.38 -15.49 1.29
C PRO A 393 -26.49 -17.01 1.08
N MET A 394 -27.11 -17.73 2.03
CA MET A 394 -27.24 -19.19 2.02
C MET A 394 -28.70 -19.66 2.12
N ASN A 395 -29.01 -20.78 1.47
CA ASN A 395 -30.27 -21.52 1.58
C ASN A 395 -30.01 -23.04 1.55
N ALA A 396 -31.07 -23.85 1.69
CA ALA A 396 -30.95 -25.31 1.67
C ALA A 396 -30.35 -25.87 0.36
N ALA A 397 -30.61 -25.25 -0.78
CA ALA A 397 -30.05 -25.68 -2.07
C ALA A 397 -28.54 -25.50 -2.14
N TRP A 398 -28.00 -24.34 -1.71
CA TRP A 398 -26.56 -24.12 -1.62
C TRP A 398 -25.86 -25.03 -0.61
N ILE A 399 -26.53 -25.35 0.51
CA ILE A 399 -26.00 -26.31 1.49
C ILE A 399 -25.94 -27.73 0.90
N HIS A 400 -26.88 -28.09 0.02
CA HIS A 400 -26.92 -29.38 -0.68
C HIS A 400 -25.80 -29.54 -1.69
N GLU A 401 -25.53 -28.53 -2.53
CA GLU A 401 -24.43 -28.57 -3.51
C GLU A 401 -23.06 -28.79 -2.83
N GLN A 402 -22.86 -28.25 -1.62
CA GLN A 402 -21.62 -28.37 -0.85
C GLN A 402 -21.63 -29.53 0.16
N GLU A 403 -22.68 -30.36 0.19
CA GLU A 403 -22.91 -31.35 1.25
C GLU A 403 -21.74 -32.33 1.50
N PRO A 404 -21.10 -32.94 0.46
CA PRO A 404 -20.00 -33.89 0.69
C PRO A 404 -18.85 -33.27 1.48
N TRP A 405 -18.48 -32.04 1.14
CA TRP A 405 -17.40 -31.29 1.78
C TRP A 405 -17.79 -30.82 3.19
N LEU A 406 -19.00 -30.29 3.36
CA LEU A 406 -19.52 -29.88 4.67
C LEU A 406 -19.60 -31.05 5.65
N ARG A 407 -20.04 -32.23 5.19
CA ARG A 407 -20.05 -33.48 5.98
C ARG A 407 -18.63 -33.93 6.32
N LYS A 408 -17.69 -33.95 5.36
CA LYS A 408 -16.28 -34.34 5.56
C LYS A 408 -15.63 -33.56 6.71
N TYR A 409 -15.79 -32.24 6.72
CA TYR A 409 -15.20 -31.37 7.76
C TYR A 409 -16.12 -31.08 8.96
N LYS A 410 -17.31 -31.69 9.01
CA LYS A 410 -18.31 -31.52 10.07
C LYS A 410 -18.72 -30.05 10.27
N LEU A 411 -18.68 -29.25 9.21
CA LEU A 411 -19.08 -27.85 9.23
C LEU A 411 -20.58 -27.74 9.00
N LYS A 412 -21.31 -27.26 10.01
CA LYS A 412 -22.73 -26.89 9.87
C LYS A 412 -22.84 -25.41 9.48
N ILE A 413 -23.53 -25.15 8.38
CA ILE A 413 -24.01 -23.81 8.01
C ILE A 413 -25.25 -23.51 8.86
N ASP A 414 -25.14 -22.57 9.80
CA ASP A 414 -26.23 -22.14 10.70
C ASP A 414 -26.58 -20.64 10.55
N TRP A 415 -26.23 -20.06 9.40
CA TRP A 415 -26.54 -18.69 8.98
C TRP A 415 -27.16 -18.65 7.58
N THR A 416 -27.85 -17.55 7.27
CA THR A 416 -28.46 -17.29 5.96
C THR A 416 -27.91 -16.03 5.28
N ASP A 417 -27.29 -15.13 6.05
CA ASP A 417 -26.80 -13.83 5.58
C ASP A 417 -25.37 -13.55 6.09
N LEU A 418 -24.76 -12.48 5.56
CA LEU A 418 -23.36 -12.15 5.82
C LEU A 418 -23.16 -11.64 7.27
N SER A 419 -24.20 -11.03 7.85
CA SER A 419 -24.22 -10.73 9.29
C SER A 419 -24.16 -11.97 10.17
N GLY A 420 -24.85 -13.05 9.79
CA GLY A 420 -24.77 -14.35 10.45
C GLY A 420 -23.40 -14.99 10.29
N TYR A 421 -22.86 -15.00 9.08
CA TYR A 421 -21.49 -15.45 8.80
C TYR A 421 -20.46 -14.70 9.68
N PHE A 422 -20.50 -13.36 9.70
CA PHE A 422 -19.57 -12.57 10.53
C PHE A 422 -19.77 -12.78 12.04
N ARG A 423 -20.94 -13.22 12.52
CA ARG A 423 -21.08 -13.69 13.92
C ARG A 423 -20.36 -15.03 14.13
N ARG A 424 -20.50 -15.96 13.19
CA ARG A 424 -19.84 -17.27 13.22
C ARG A 424 -18.31 -17.16 13.15
N LEU A 425 -17.78 -16.26 12.31
CA LEU A 425 -16.35 -15.97 12.18
C LEU A 425 -15.77 -15.35 13.46
N ARG A 426 -16.42 -14.32 14.04
CA ARG A 426 -16.00 -13.76 15.35
C ARG A 426 -15.95 -14.81 16.46
N LYS A 427 -16.86 -15.79 16.44
CA LYS A 427 -16.85 -16.94 17.37
C LYS A 427 -15.72 -17.92 17.09
N ALA A 428 -15.36 -18.14 15.82
CA ALA A 428 -14.23 -19.00 15.44
C ALA A 428 -12.89 -18.42 15.93
N ARG A 429 -12.76 -17.08 15.94
CA ARG A 429 -11.55 -16.30 16.25
C ARG A 429 -10.41 -16.65 15.27
N PRO A 430 -10.40 -16.08 14.05
CA PRO A 430 -9.37 -16.34 13.06
C PRO A 430 -7.99 -15.80 13.50
N SER A 431 -6.93 -16.32 12.89
CA SER A 431 -5.58 -15.78 13.06
C SER A 431 -5.44 -14.45 12.33
N ILE A 432 -5.99 -14.35 11.11
CA ILE A 432 -5.89 -13.17 10.23
C ILE A 432 -7.22 -12.39 10.14
N ASN A 433 -7.18 -11.17 9.60
CA ASN A 433 -8.40 -10.45 9.26
C ASN A 433 -9.01 -10.98 7.96
N GLU A 434 -10.33 -10.88 7.81
CA GLU A 434 -11.02 -11.36 6.60
C GLU A 434 -12.02 -10.32 6.10
N ALA A 435 -11.96 -10.01 4.81
CA ALA A 435 -12.91 -9.20 4.06
C ALA A 435 -13.66 -10.11 3.07
N VAL A 436 -14.93 -9.81 2.75
CA VAL A 436 -15.76 -10.67 1.90
C VAL A 436 -16.41 -9.85 0.78
N LEU A 437 -16.43 -10.37 -0.44
CA LEU A 437 -17.31 -9.93 -1.53
C LEU A 437 -18.56 -10.81 -1.59
N VAL A 438 -19.70 -10.24 -2.01
CA VAL A 438 -20.90 -11.03 -2.27
C VAL A 438 -20.86 -11.61 -3.68
N GLY A 439 -20.96 -12.93 -3.79
CA GLY A 439 -20.94 -13.65 -5.06
C GLY A 439 -22.20 -13.42 -5.88
N ALA A 440 -22.04 -13.00 -7.15
CA ALA A 440 -23.14 -12.91 -8.09
C ALA A 440 -23.75 -14.28 -8.39
N GLY A 441 -22.93 -15.31 -8.53
CA GLY A 441 -23.35 -16.72 -8.65
C GLY A 441 -24.13 -17.16 -7.41
N GLN A 442 -23.63 -16.85 -6.21
CA GLN A 442 -24.32 -17.10 -4.93
C GLN A 442 -25.74 -16.52 -4.94
N VAL A 443 -25.86 -15.22 -5.27
CA VAL A 443 -27.13 -14.49 -5.35
C VAL A 443 -28.06 -15.05 -6.41
N ARG A 444 -27.53 -15.46 -7.56
CA ARG A 444 -28.28 -16.10 -8.66
C ARG A 444 -28.87 -17.44 -8.20
N GLY A 445 -28.09 -18.29 -7.54
CA GLY A 445 -28.57 -19.56 -6.97
C GLY A 445 -29.70 -19.41 -5.93
N ILE A 446 -29.74 -18.31 -5.16
CA ILE A 446 -30.83 -18.00 -4.22
C ILE A 446 -32.16 -17.64 -4.93
N VAL A 447 -32.09 -17.12 -6.17
CA VAL A 447 -33.25 -16.55 -6.87
C VAL A 447 -33.75 -17.41 -8.03
N LEU A 448 -32.84 -17.97 -8.83
CA LEU A 448 -33.13 -18.76 -10.02
C LEU A 448 -32.84 -20.27 -9.83
N GLY A 449 -32.15 -20.64 -8.75
CA GLY A 449 -31.50 -21.94 -8.62
C GLY A 449 -30.31 -22.05 -9.58
N PHE A 450 -29.96 -23.29 -9.93
CA PHE A 450 -28.78 -23.61 -10.74
C PHE A 450 -29.07 -23.74 -12.24
N LYS A 451 -30.17 -23.14 -12.72
CA LYS A 451 -30.64 -23.28 -14.11
C LYS A 451 -29.99 -22.26 -15.05
N ASP A 452 -29.87 -22.62 -16.33
CA ASP A 452 -29.49 -21.68 -17.40
C ASP A 452 -30.71 -20.87 -17.86
N VAL A 453 -31.12 -19.91 -17.02
CA VAL A 453 -32.25 -19.01 -17.28
C VAL A 453 -31.87 -17.57 -16.97
N GLN A 454 -32.39 -16.61 -17.73
CA GLN A 454 -32.18 -15.19 -17.44
C GLN A 454 -33.27 -14.70 -16.48
N PRO A 455 -32.94 -13.83 -15.50
CA PRO A 455 -33.93 -13.32 -14.56
C PRO A 455 -34.94 -12.39 -15.22
N ASP A 456 -36.22 -12.51 -14.84
CA ASP A 456 -37.21 -11.47 -15.08
C ASP A 456 -36.93 -10.21 -14.22
N GLU A 457 -37.65 -9.11 -14.46
CA GLU A 457 -37.47 -7.85 -13.73
C GLU A 457 -37.63 -7.98 -12.20
N LYS A 458 -38.57 -8.81 -11.74
CA LYS A 458 -38.84 -9.03 -10.31
C LYS A 458 -37.75 -9.88 -9.66
N GLN A 459 -37.24 -10.87 -10.39
CA GLN A 459 -36.11 -11.72 -10.02
C GLN A 459 -34.82 -10.90 -9.96
N LEU A 460 -34.52 -10.11 -10.99
CA LEU A 460 -33.34 -9.24 -11.02
C LEU A 460 -33.38 -8.20 -9.90
N ALA A 461 -34.54 -7.58 -9.65
CA ALA A 461 -34.72 -6.67 -8.52
C ALA A 461 -34.55 -7.38 -7.16
N ARG A 462 -34.91 -8.68 -7.04
CA ARG A 462 -34.64 -9.50 -5.85
C ARG A 462 -33.14 -9.77 -5.68
N MET A 463 -32.42 -10.08 -6.76
CA MET A 463 -30.96 -10.26 -6.77
C MET A 463 -30.24 -8.97 -6.34
N GLN A 464 -30.65 -7.82 -6.89
CA GLN A 464 -30.14 -6.51 -6.47
C GLN A 464 -30.38 -6.22 -4.98
N ARG A 465 -31.55 -6.59 -4.42
CA ARG A 465 -31.83 -6.44 -2.98
C ARG A 465 -30.95 -7.33 -2.09
N LEU A 466 -30.56 -8.52 -2.57
CA LEU A 466 -29.62 -9.40 -1.87
C LEU A 466 -28.21 -8.79 -1.85
N VAL A 467 -27.70 -8.33 -3.00
CA VAL A 467 -26.42 -7.59 -3.07
C VAL A 467 -26.44 -6.35 -2.17
N GLN A 468 -27.51 -5.54 -2.24
CA GLN A 468 -27.64 -4.34 -1.39
C GLN A 468 -27.65 -4.68 0.11
N THR A 469 -28.21 -5.83 0.47
CA THR A 469 -28.21 -6.31 1.86
C THR A 469 -26.82 -6.73 2.29
N ALA A 470 -26.07 -7.49 1.47
CA ALA A 470 -24.69 -7.85 1.76
C ALA A 470 -23.77 -6.62 1.87
N MET A 471 -23.91 -5.63 0.98
CA MET A 471 -23.17 -4.35 1.07
C MET A 471 -23.45 -3.63 2.40
N ARG A 472 -24.72 -3.53 2.83
CA ARG A 472 -25.09 -2.97 4.15
C ARG A 472 -24.57 -3.80 5.33
N GLN A 473 -24.28 -5.08 5.13
CA GLN A 473 -23.75 -5.98 6.16
C GLN A 473 -22.21 -5.97 6.20
N GLY A 474 -21.54 -5.22 5.33
CA GLY A 474 -20.10 -5.01 5.32
C GLY A 474 -19.34 -5.69 4.17
N ALA A 475 -20.01 -6.19 3.13
CA ALA A 475 -19.33 -6.69 1.93
C ALA A 475 -18.58 -5.56 1.21
N PHE A 476 -17.38 -5.85 0.71
CA PHE A 476 -16.51 -4.87 0.02
C PHE A 476 -16.90 -4.61 -1.44
N GLY A 477 -17.90 -5.33 -1.96
CA GLY A 477 -18.29 -5.28 -3.36
C GLY A 477 -19.02 -6.55 -3.78
N VAL A 478 -19.21 -6.69 -5.08
CA VAL A 478 -19.76 -7.90 -5.72
C VAL A 478 -18.65 -8.62 -6.49
N SER A 479 -18.72 -9.94 -6.54
CA SER A 479 -17.74 -10.77 -7.25
C SER A 479 -18.40 -11.70 -8.26
N THR A 480 -17.62 -12.19 -9.23
CA THR A 480 -18.08 -13.11 -10.28
C THR A 480 -17.05 -14.20 -10.55
N GLY A 481 -17.57 -15.40 -10.81
CA GLY A 481 -16.83 -16.53 -11.39
C GLY A 481 -17.53 -16.92 -12.68
N LEU A 482 -17.14 -16.31 -13.80
CA LEU A 482 -17.88 -16.40 -15.06
C LEU A 482 -17.56 -17.65 -15.90
N ILE A 483 -16.62 -18.47 -15.43
CA ILE A 483 -16.36 -19.84 -15.92
C ILE A 483 -17.15 -20.91 -15.14
N TYR A 484 -17.73 -20.58 -13.98
CA TYR A 484 -18.37 -21.54 -13.07
C TYR A 484 -19.88 -21.33 -12.94
N GLN A 485 -20.63 -22.41 -12.79
CA GLN A 485 -22.07 -22.38 -12.63
C GLN A 485 -22.48 -21.96 -11.20
N PRO A 486 -23.62 -21.26 -11.02
CA PRO A 486 -24.52 -20.76 -12.07
C PRO A 486 -24.06 -19.42 -12.69
N GLY A 487 -22.86 -18.93 -12.37
CA GLY A 487 -22.34 -17.63 -12.81
C GLY A 487 -22.07 -17.52 -14.31
N SER A 488 -21.58 -18.59 -14.96
CA SER A 488 -21.38 -18.67 -16.41
C SER A 488 -22.65 -18.40 -17.22
N PHE A 489 -23.81 -18.82 -16.71
CA PHE A 489 -25.14 -18.56 -17.30
C PHE A 489 -25.57 -17.08 -17.26
N ALA A 490 -24.94 -16.23 -16.44
CA ALA A 490 -25.30 -14.82 -16.32
C ALA A 490 -24.81 -14.00 -17.53
N ARG A 491 -25.71 -13.21 -18.14
CA ARG A 491 -25.38 -12.27 -19.23
C ARG A 491 -24.96 -10.90 -18.69
N THR A 492 -24.15 -10.17 -19.45
CA THR A 492 -23.57 -8.88 -19.05
C THR A 492 -24.56 -7.86 -18.46
N PRO A 493 -25.81 -7.69 -18.96
CA PRO A 493 -26.78 -6.78 -18.35
C PRO A 493 -27.16 -7.10 -16.90
N GLU A 494 -27.20 -8.39 -16.53
CA GLU A 494 -27.40 -8.84 -15.14
C GLU A 494 -26.20 -8.43 -14.27
N LEU A 495 -24.99 -8.68 -14.75
CA LEU A 495 -23.74 -8.33 -14.06
C LEU A 495 -23.64 -6.80 -13.84
N ILE A 496 -23.94 -6.00 -14.87
CA ILE A 496 -24.04 -4.53 -14.79
C ILE A 496 -25.08 -4.12 -13.73
N ALA A 497 -26.26 -4.75 -13.71
CA ALA A 497 -27.31 -4.41 -12.77
C ALA A 497 -26.94 -4.72 -11.30
N LEU A 498 -26.14 -5.75 -11.04
CA LEU A 498 -25.61 -6.06 -9.71
C LEU A 498 -24.42 -5.15 -9.34
N ALA A 499 -23.49 -4.90 -10.27
CA ALA A 499 -22.37 -3.99 -10.09
C ALA A 499 -22.82 -2.55 -9.79
N LYS A 500 -23.91 -2.08 -10.42
CA LYS A 500 -24.57 -0.79 -10.11
C LYS A 500 -25.06 -0.70 -8.66
N VAL A 501 -25.27 -1.82 -7.97
CA VAL A 501 -25.60 -1.82 -6.52
C VAL A 501 -24.33 -1.68 -5.68
N ALA A 502 -23.26 -2.42 -5.99
CA ALA A 502 -21.97 -2.30 -5.30
C ALA A 502 -21.40 -0.87 -5.41
N ALA A 503 -21.44 -0.27 -6.60
CA ALA A 503 -20.99 1.10 -6.85
C ALA A 503 -21.70 2.15 -5.98
N LYS A 504 -23.03 2.01 -5.75
CA LYS A 504 -23.80 2.91 -4.85
C LYS A 504 -23.32 2.86 -3.40
N HIS A 505 -22.66 1.78 -3.00
CA HIS A 505 -22.07 1.59 -1.69
C HIS A 505 -20.54 1.78 -1.69
N ARG A 506 -19.96 2.37 -2.74
CA ARG A 506 -18.51 2.52 -2.94
C ARG A 506 -17.73 1.19 -2.87
N GLY A 507 -18.39 0.07 -3.18
CA GLY A 507 -17.73 -1.23 -3.30
C GLY A 507 -17.17 -1.48 -4.70
N ILE A 508 -16.33 -2.51 -4.82
CA ILE A 508 -15.72 -2.94 -6.08
C ILE A 508 -16.57 -3.98 -6.83
N TYR A 509 -16.20 -4.24 -8.09
CA TYR A 509 -16.57 -5.44 -8.84
C TYR A 509 -15.32 -6.28 -9.04
N ALA A 510 -15.28 -7.52 -8.57
CA ALA A 510 -14.18 -8.44 -8.82
C ALA A 510 -14.61 -9.58 -9.76
N SER A 511 -13.69 -10.06 -10.60
CA SER A 511 -14.03 -11.05 -11.62
C SER A 511 -12.91 -12.03 -11.91
N HIS A 512 -13.21 -13.31 -11.67
CA HIS A 512 -12.72 -14.37 -12.53
C HIS A 512 -13.51 -14.28 -13.84
N ILE A 513 -12.85 -13.72 -14.85
CA ILE A 513 -13.44 -13.35 -16.13
C ILE A 513 -13.87 -14.57 -16.96
N ARG A 514 -14.80 -14.37 -17.91
CA ARG A 514 -15.50 -15.46 -18.64
C ARG A 514 -14.59 -16.36 -19.47
N SER A 515 -13.39 -15.91 -19.81
CA SER A 515 -12.38 -16.73 -20.48
C SER A 515 -11.00 -16.17 -20.19
N GLU A 516 -10.08 -17.07 -19.88
CA GLU A 516 -8.67 -16.76 -19.62
C GLU A 516 -7.76 -17.35 -20.73
N SER A 517 -8.36 -17.83 -21.81
CA SER A 517 -7.71 -18.57 -22.88
C SER A 517 -7.98 -17.87 -24.23
N LYS A 518 -8.53 -18.59 -25.21
CA LYS A 518 -8.72 -18.09 -26.60
C LYS A 518 -9.48 -16.76 -26.63
N ARG A 519 -10.56 -16.64 -25.85
CA ARG A 519 -11.46 -15.46 -25.78
C ARG A 519 -11.16 -14.48 -24.64
N ILE A 520 -9.92 -14.43 -24.13
CA ILE A 520 -9.57 -13.48 -23.06
C ILE A 520 -9.81 -12.02 -23.46
N GLY A 521 -9.65 -11.65 -24.73
CA GLY A 521 -9.99 -10.32 -25.25
C GLY A 521 -11.46 -9.96 -24.99
N ASP A 522 -12.39 -10.81 -25.44
CA ASP A 522 -13.84 -10.62 -25.25
C ASP A 522 -14.22 -10.52 -23.77
N ALA A 523 -13.56 -11.31 -22.90
CA ALA A 523 -13.81 -11.34 -21.47
C ALA A 523 -13.30 -10.07 -20.75
N LEU A 524 -12.18 -9.49 -21.21
CA LEU A 524 -11.72 -8.17 -20.78
C LEU A 524 -12.66 -7.07 -21.25
N ASP A 525 -13.12 -7.12 -22.51
CA ASP A 525 -14.04 -6.14 -23.07
C ASP A 525 -15.42 -6.18 -22.36
N GLU A 526 -15.88 -7.36 -21.91
CA GLU A 526 -17.02 -7.49 -20.99
C GLU A 526 -16.75 -6.80 -19.64
N ALA A 527 -15.61 -7.04 -19.01
CA ALA A 527 -15.24 -6.41 -17.73
C ALA A 527 -15.13 -4.87 -17.85
N PHE A 528 -14.57 -4.36 -18.95
CA PHE A 528 -14.50 -2.92 -19.22
C PHE A 528 -15.88 -2.30 -19.48
N THR A 529 -16.80 -3.05 -20.10
CA THR A 529 -18.19 -2.64 -20.28
C THR A 529 -18.89 -2.52 -18.93
N ILE A 530 -18.72 -3.51 -18.03
CA ILE A 530 -19.24 -3.47 -16.66
C ILE A 530 -18.66 -2.27 -15.88
N ALA A 531 -17.35 -2.06 -15.92
CA ALA A 531 -16.69 -0.91 -15.28
C ALA A 531 -17.33 0.43 -15.70
N ARG A 532 -17.50 0.62 -17.01
CA ARG A 532 -18.02 1.84 -17.63
C ARG A 532 -19.49 2.09 -17.32
N GLU A 533 -20.33 1.07 -17.50
CA GLU A 533 -21.78 1.20 -17.32
C GLU A 533 -22.21 1.22 -15.86
N ALA A 534 -21.56 0.45 -15.00
CA ALA A 534 -21.84 0.46 -13.56
C ALA A 534 -21.16 1.60 -12.82
N ARG A 535 -20.15 2.25 -13.43
CA ARG A 535 -19.27 3.25 -12.81
C ARG A 535 -18.64 2.69 -11.53
N VAL A 536 -18.07 1.50 -11.66
CA VAL A 536 -17.48 0.71 -10.57
C VAL A 536 -15.99 0.48 -10.84
N SER A 537 -15.19 0.44 -9.77
CA SER A 537 -13.82 -0.05 -9.83
C SER A 537 -13.81 -1.56 -10.06
N VAL A 538 -12.91 -2.04 -10.93
CA VAL A 538 -12.79 -3.46 -11.29
C VAL A 538 -11.47 -4.06 -10.81
N GLU A 539 -11.55 -5.24 -10.19
CA GLU A 539 -10.42 -6.14 -10.00
C GLU A 539 -10.59 -7.35 -10.93
N ILE A 540 -9.63 -7.59 -11.82
CA ILE A 540 -9.54 -8.83 -12.59
C ILE A 540 -8.70 -9.79 -11.75
N TRP A 541 -9.33 -10.83 -11.21
CA TRP A 541 -8.63 -11.77 -10.35
C TRP A 541 -7.66 -12.64 -11.14
N HIS A 542 -6.59 -13.08 -10.45
CA HIS A 542 -5.62 -14.09 -10.85
C HIS A 542 -5.26 -14.08 -12.35
N LEU A 543 -4.98 -12.87 -12.86
CA LEU A 543 -4.86 -12.55 -14.29
C LEU A 543 -3.86 -13.48 -14.99
N LYS A 544 -4.36 -14.33 -15.88
CA LYS A 544 -3.56 -15.35 -16.55
C LYS A 544 -3.89 -15.48 -18.03
N VAL A 545 -2.99 -16.14 -18.75
CA VAL A 545 -3.25 -16.64 -20.10
C VAL A 545 -3.06 -18.15 -20.09
N SER A 546 -4.16 -18.86 -20.37
CA SER A 546 -4.27 -20.31 -20.20
C SER A 546 -4.30 -21.06 -21.54
N GLY A 547 -3.62 -22.21 -21.57
CA GLY A 547 -3.50 -23.09 -22.72
C GLY A 547 -2.31 -22.73 -23.61
N ARG A 548 -1.53 -23.75 -24.02
CA ARG A 548 -0.25 -23.62 -24.74
C ARG A 548 -0.36 -22.76 -26.01
N ALA A 549 -1.48 -22.84 -26.73
CA ALA A 549 -1.77 -22.05 -27.93
C ALA A 549 -1.96 -20.54 -27.68
N ASN A 550 -2.07 -20.09 -26.42
CA ASN A 550 -2.21 -18.69 -26.05
C ASN A 550 -0.95 -18.08 -25.43
N TRP A 551 0.10 -18.87 -25.15
CA TRP A 551 1.31 -18.37 -24.47
C TRP A 551 1.98 -17.20 -25.23
N GLY A 552 2.53 -16.25 -24.48
CA GLY A 552 3.08 -14.99 -24.97
C GLY A 552 2.06 -13.86 -25.12
N ARG A 553 0.75 -14.15 -25.04
CA ARG A 553 -0.31 -13.13 -25.18
C ARG A 553 -0.49 -12.24 -23.95
N MET A 554 0.21 -12.45 -22.82
CA MET A 554 0.07 -11.55 -21.67
C MET A 554 0.44 -10.10 -22.02
N LYS A 555 1.32 -9.89 -23.00
CA LYS A 555 1.64 -8.55 -23.53
C LYS A 555 0.44 -7.86 -24.20
N GLU A 556 -0.40 -8.62 -24.91
CA GLU A 556 -1.67 -8.13 -25.49
C GLU A 556 -2.65 -7.73 -24.38
N VAL A 557 -2.80 -8.62 -23.38
CA VAL A 557 -3.69 -8.48 -22.22
C VAL A 557 -3.34 -7.25 -21.39
N VAL A 558 -2.06 -7.09 -21.05
CA VAL A 558 -1.52 -5.89 -20.36
C VAL A 558 -1.83 -4.64 -21.17
N GLY A 559 -1.53 -4.62 -22.47
CA GLY A 559 -1.82 -3.46 -23.33
C GLY A 559 -3.30 -3.06 -23.38
N ARG A 560 -4.23 -4.03 -23.39
CA ARG A 560 -5.68 -3.78 -23.30
C ARG A 560 -6.06 -3.15 -21.96
N ILE A 561 -5.57 -3.69 -20.84
CA ILE A 561 -5.85 -3.16 -19.50
C ILE A 561 -5.26 -1.76 -19.33
N GLU A 562 -4.06 -1.50 -19.83
CA GLU A 562 -3.46 -0.17 -19.80
C GLU A 562 -4.23 0.84 -20.67
N ALA A 563 -4.70 0.45 -21.85
CA ALA A 563 -5.56 1.31 -22.67
C ALA A 563 -6.90 1.63 -21.97
N ALA A 564 -7.54 0.64 -21.32
CA ALA A 564 -8.75 0.84 -20.53
C ALA A 564 -8.52 1.81 -19.35
N ARG A 565 -7.37 1.69 -18.67
CA ARG A 565 -6.95 2.58 -17.57
C ARG A 565 -6.65 4.00 -18.07
N ALA A 566 -5.98 4.14 -19.21
CA ALA A 566 -5.71 5.43 -19.85
C ALA A 566 -7.01 6.13 -20.30
N ALA A 567 -8.03 5.36 -20.70
CA ALA A 567 -9.38 5.85 -20.97
C ALA A 567 -10.20 6.19 -19.71
N GLY A 568 -9.60 6.14 -18.51
CA GLY A 568 -10.20 6.59 -17.25
C GLY A 568 -10.97 5.51 -16.47
N LEU A 569 -10.91 4.24 -16.86
CA LEU A 569 -11.49 3.14 -16.08
C LEU A 569 -10.56 2.74 -14.92
N ASP A 570 -11.09 2.63 -13.71
CA ASP A 570 -10.32 2.10 -12.56
C ASP A 570 -10.33 0.57 -12.58
N VAL A 571 -9.47 -0.02 -13.41
CA VAL A 571 -9.26 -1.47 -13.52
C VAL A 571 -7.87 -1.83 -13.00
N THR A 572 -7.76 -2.82 -12.11
CA THR A 572 -6.49 -3.48 -11.75
C THR A 572 -6.65 -5.01 -11.75
N ALA A 573 -5.61 -5.73 -11.36
CA ALA A 573 -5.63 -7.16 -11.23
C ALA A 573 -4.72 -7.64 -10.09
N ASP A 574 -4.84 -8.91 -9.73
CA ASP A 574 -3.86 -9.65 -8.94
C ASP A 574 -3.40 -10.91 -9.68
N MET A 575 -2.29 -11.48 -9.21
CA MET A 575 -1.75 -12.75 -9.71
C MET A 575 -1.05 -13.53 -8.59
N TYR A 576 -1.31 -14.84 -8.54
CA TYR A 576 -0.46 -15.79 -7.85
C TYR A 576 0.80 -16.09 -8.69
N PRO A 577 1.96 -16.38 -8.05
CA PRO A 577 3.26 -16.45 -8.72
C PRO A 577 3.62 -17.86 -9.27
N TRP A 578 2.69 -18.51 -9.97
CA TRP A 578 2.80 -19.93 -10.39
C TRP A 578 2.28 -20.18 -11.81
N ILE A 579 2.83 -21.20 -12.48
CA ILE A 579 2.44 -21.62 -13.85
C ILE A 579 1.22 -22.56 -13.92
N ALA A 580 0.61 -22.88 -12.78
CA ALA A 580 -0.59 -23.69 -12.71
C ALA A 580 -1.70 -22.95 -11.94
N SER A 581 -2.94 -23.12 -12.41
CA SER A 581 -4.15 -22.77 -11.66
C SER A 581 -4.61 -23.95 -10.81
N ALA A 582 -5.53 -23.73 -9.87
CA ALA A 582 -6.28 -24.81 -9.25
C ALA A 582 -7.79 -24.52 -9.21
N ASN A 583 -8.60 -25.54 -9.45
CA ASN A 583 -10.07 -25.51 -9.42
C ASN A 583 -10.64 -26.94 -9.36
N GLY A 584 -11.95 -27.11 -9.56
CA GLY A 584 -12.59 -28.42 -9.66
C GLY A 584 -12.26 -29.17 -10.97
N LEU A 585 -12.15 -30.50 -10.93
CA LEU A 585 -11.99 -31.34 -12.14
C LEU A 585 -13.21 -31.21 -13.07
N ASP A 586 -14.38 -31.07 -12.48
CA ASP A 586 -15.69 -30.85 -13.09
C ASP A 586 -15.80 -29.53 -13.87
N ALA A 587 -14.89 -28.56 -13.67
CA ALA A 587 -14.76 -27.39 -14.54
C ALA A 587 -14.31 -27.72 -15.98
N THR A 588 -14.04 -29.00 -16.28
CA THR A 588 -13.83 -29.52 -17.63
C THR A 588 -15.12 -30.05 -18.27
N ILE A 589 -16.17 -30.30 -17.48
CA ILE A 589 -17.47 -30.77 -17.97
C ILE A 589 -18.21 -29.59 -18.64
N PRO A 590 -18.80 -29.77 -19.84
CA PRO A 590 -19.49 -28.69 -20.55
C PRO A 590 -20.62 -28.03 -19.75
N ASP A 591 -20.77 -26.70 -19.89
CA ASP A 591 -21.72 -25.86 -19.14
C ASP A 591 -23.16 -26.40 -19.08
N TRP A 592 -23.65 -26.99 -20.17
CA TRP A 592 -25.02 -27.53 -20.24
C TRP A 592 -25.25 -28.73 -19.32
N ALA A 593 -24.20 -29.49 -19.00
CA ALA A 593 -24.32 -30.67 -18.15
C ALA A 593 -24.46 -30.30 -16.65
N HIS A 594 -23.91 -29.14 -16.25
CA HIS A 594 -24.03 -28.55 -14.92
C HIS A 594 -25.41 -27.92 -14.62
N GLU A 595 -26.24 -27.72 -15.64
CA GLU A 595 -27.54 -27.05 -15.49
C GLU A 595 -28.47 -27.79 -14.52
N GLY A 596 -28.87 -27.13 -13.43
CA GLY A 596 -29.70 -27.73 -12.37
C GLY A 596 -28.91 -28.27 -11.16
N GLY A 597 -27.58 -28.15 -11.14
CA GLY A 597 -26.73 -28.50 -10.01
C GLY A 597 -26.21 -29.94 -10.06
N VAL A 598 -25.46 -30.34 -9.03
CA VAL A 598 -24.65 -31.56 -9.01
C VAL A 598 -25.48 -32.83 -9.26
N ASP A 599 -26.68 -32.95 -8.68
CA ASP A 599 -27.52 -34.14 -8.91
C ASP A 599 -28.07 -34.22 -10.34
N ALA A 600 -28.34 -33.09 -10.98
CA ALA A 600 -28.75 -33.05 -12.38
C ALA A 600 -27.58 -33.47 -13.29
N MET A 601 -26.37 -32.94 -13.05
CA MET A 601 -25.15 -33.38 -13.74
C MET A 601 -24.91 -34.89 -13.59
N LEU A 602 -25.02 -35.43 -12.38
CA LEU A 602 -24.86 -36.86 -12.11
C LEU A 602 -25.93 -37.71 -12.80
N ALA A 603 -27.15 -37.22 -12.94
CA ALA A 603 -28.19 -37.88 -13.71
C ALA A 603 -27.86 -37.90 -15.21
N ARG A 604 -27.36 -36.79 -15.78
CA ARG A 604 -26.90 -36.72 -17.18
C ARG A 604 -25.70 -37.61 -17.46
N ILE A 605 -24.76 -37.76 -16.51
CA ILE A 605 -23.61 -38.66 -16.67
C ILE A 605 -24.04 -40.15 -16.70
N ARG A 606 -25.16 -40.50 -16.05
CA ARG A 606 -25.73 -41.86 -16.11
C ARG A 606 -26.51 -42.14 -17.39
N ASP A 607 -26.97 -41.11 -18.09
CA ASP A 607 -27.65 -41.26 -19.39
C ASP A 607 -26.62 -41.54 -20.49
N PRO A 608 -26.67 -42.68 -21.21
CA PRO A 608 -25.62 -43.06 -22.15
C PRO A 608 -25.42 -42.06 -23.30
N ALA A 609 -26.52 -41.47 -23.81
CA ALA A 609 -26.47 -40.51 -24.91
C ALA A 609 -25.81 -39.18 -24.47
N GLN A 610 -26.21 -38.64 -23.32
CA GLN A 610 -25.58 -37.44 -22.77
C GLN A 610 -24.14 -37.67 -22.30
N ARG A 611 -23.81 -38.84 -21.74
CA ARG A 611 -22.42 -39.21 -21.40
C ARG A 611 -21.54 -39.24 -22.65
N ALA A 612 -21.98 -39.88 -23.73
CA ALA A 612 -21.25 -39.92 -25.00
C ALA A 612 -21.05 -38.51 -25.58
N LYS A 613 -22.09 -37.66 -25.53
CA LYS A 613 -22.01 -36.24 -25.93
C LYS A 613 -20.98 -35.47 -25.09
N MET A 614 -21.00 -35.61 -23.76
CA MET A 614 -20.04 -34.94 -22.87
C MET A 614 -18.59 -35.34 -23.21
N ILE A 615 -18.33 -36.63 -23.42
CA ILE A 615 -16.99 -37.12 -23.76
C ILE A 615 -16.51 -36.53 -25.09
N ALA A 616 -17.36 -36.53 -26.12
CA ALA A 616 -17.03 -35.98 -27.43
C ALA A 616 -16.77 -34.46 -27.43
N GLU A 617 -17.39 -33.72 -26.50
CA GLU A 617 -17.13 -32.28 -26.31
C GLU A 617 -15.89 -31.99 -25.44
N ILE A 618 -15.48 -32.91 -24.57
CA ILE A 618 -14.29 -32.79 -23.70
C ILE A 618 -13.01 -33.14 -24.46
N GLU A 619 -13.03 -34.23 -25.22
CA GLU A 619 -11.83 -34.87 -25.77
C GLU A 619 -10.93 -33.97 -26.65
N PRO A 620 -11.44 -33.06 -27.51
CA PRO A 620 -10.59 -32.26 -28.39
C PRO A 620 -9.65 -31.26 -27.70
N ASP A 621 -10.05 -30.74 -26.53
CA ASP A 621 -9.30 -29.71 -25.77
C ASP A 621 -8.69 -30.27 -24.46
N LEU A 622 -8.79 -31.59 -24.22
CA LEU A 622 -8.28 -32.22 -23.01
C LEU A 622 -6.78 -32.52 -23.09
N HIS A 623 -6.01 -31.84 -22.24
CA HIS A 623 -4.59 -32.15 -21.97
C HIS A 623 -4.46 -32.88 -20.63
N PRO A 624 -4.68 -34.21 -20.56
CA PRO A 624 -4.75 -34.95 -19.30
C PRO A 624 -3.42 -35.03 -18.56
N GLU A 625 -2.30 -34.96 -19.29
CA GLU A 625 -0.95 -34.83 -18.73
C GLU A 625 -0.75 -33.49 -18.01
N ASP A 626 -1.51 -32.44 -18.32
CA ASP A 626 -1.41 -31.13 -17.67
C ASP A 626 -2.37 -30.97 -16.47
N ILE A 627 -3.10 -32.03 -16.07
CA ILE A 627 -4.06 -32.02 -14.94
C ILE A 627 -3.54 -32.92 -13.80
N LEU A 628 -3.25 -32.36 -12.62
CA LEU A 628 -2.81 -33.07 -11.41
C LEU A 628 -3.93 -33.11 -10.37
N LEU A 629 -4.26 -34.30 -9.86
CA LEU A 629 -5.29 -34.52 -8.83
C LEU A 629 -4.77 -34.07 -7.44
N LEU A 630 -5.40 -33.07 -6.82
CA LEU A 630 -4.97 -32.49 -5.55
C LEU A 630 -5.76 -33.01 -4.34
N SER A 631 -7.07 -33.21 -4.49
CA SER A 631 -7.95 -33.58 -3.37
C SER A 631 -9.19 -34.33 -3.85
N ALA A 632 -9.81 -35.07 -2.92
CA ALA A 632 -11.06 -35.81 -3.14
C ALA A 632 -11.80 -36.04 -1.81
N VAL A 633 -13.09 -36.37 -1.87
CA VAL A 633 -13.89 -36.78 -0.70
C VAL A 633 -14.01 -38.30 -0.62
N ASN A 634 -14.22 -38.96 -1.75
CA ASN A 634 -14.43 -40.39 -1.91
C ASN A 634 -13.10 -41.16 -1.75
N PRO A 635 -13.02 -42.16 -0.85
CA PRO A 635 -11.80 -42.96 -0.63
C PRO A 635 -11.24 -43.65 -1.88
N GLU A 636 -12.08 -44.03 -2.84
CA GLU A 636 -11.63 -44.67 -4.08
C GLU A 636 -10.93 -43.68 -5.00
N VAL A 637 -11.53 -42.49 -5.19
CA VAL A 637 -10.93 -41.40 -5.96
C VAL A 637 -9.65 -40.89 -5.29
N LYS A 638 -9.61 -40.87 -3.95
CA LYS A 638 -8.44 -40.44 -3.17
C LYS A 638 -7.17 -41.27 -3.47
N LYS A 639 -7.29 -42.50 -3.98
CA LYS A 639 -6.15 -43.34 -4.42
C LYS A 639 -5.39 -42.75 -5.62
N HIS A 640 -6.01 -41.84 -6.37
CA HIS A 640 -5.41 -41.16 -7.52
C HIS A 640 -4.91 -39.73 -7.20
N VAL A 641 -5.11 -39.23 -5.97
CA VAL A 641 -4.53 -37.93 -5.55
C VAL A 641 -3.00 -38.01 -5.61
N GLY A 642 -2.37 -36.95 -6.14
CA GLY A 642 -0.95 -36.91 -6.47
C GLY A 642 -0.60 -37.49 -7.84
N LYS A 643 -1.54 -38.10 -8.56
CA LYS A 643 -1.36 -38.54 -9.95
C LYS A 643 -1.87 -37.49 -10.95
N ARG A 644 -1.30 -37.47 -12.15
CA ARG A 644 -1.87 -36.76 -13.30
C ARG A 644 -3.05 -37.55 -13.87
N LEU A 645 -3.99 -36.89 -14.55
CA LEU A 645 -5.23 -37.51 -15.05
C LEU A 645 -4.95 -38.63 -16.05
N ASP A 646 -3.90 -38.51 -16.86
CA ASP A 646 -3.46 -39.55 -17.79
C ASP A 646 -3.03 -40.85 -17.06
N ALA A 647 -2.36 -40.72 -15.92
CA ALA A 647 -1.97 -41.84 -15.07
C ALA A 647 -3.18 -42.46 -14.35
N ALA A 648 -4.12 -41.64 -13.86
CA ALA A 648 -5.36 -42.13 -13.28
C ALA A 648 -6.24 -42.87 -14.32
N ALA A 649 -6.29 -42.38 -15.56
CA ALA A 649 -6.99 -43.05 -16.66
C ALA A 649 -6.38 -44.41 -17.01
N ARG A 650 -5.04 -44.52 -17.00
CA ARG A 650 -4.33 -45.80 -17.15
C ARG A 650 -4.63 -46.77 -16.00
N ASP A 651 -4.65 -46.33 -14.75
CA ASP A 651 -5.04 -47.17 -13.60
C ASP A 651 -6.47 -47.74 -13.77
N LEU A 652 -7.38 -46.95 -14.35
CA LEU A 652 -8.79 -47.29 -14.54
C LEU A 652 -9.08 -48.06 -15.83
N GLY A 653 -8.08 -48.24 -16.71
CA GLY A 653 -8.25 -48.90 -18.01
C GLY A 653 -9.17 -48.15 -18.98
N LYS A 654 -9.18 -46.80 -18.96
CA LYS A 654 -10.13 -45.95 -19.69
C LYS A 654 -9.42 -44.85 -20.49
N THR A 655 -10.13 -44.24 -21.44
CA THR A 655 -9.66 -42.97 -22.02
C THR A 655 -9.65 -41.86 -20.95
N PRO A 656 -8.83 -40.81 -21.11
CA PRO A 656 -8.77 -39.73 -20.12
C PRO A 656 -10.09 -38.96 -19.94
N ALA A 657 -10.88 -38.81 -21.00
CA ALA A 657 -12.20 -38.16 -20.93
C ALA A 657 -13.24 -39.03 -20.19
N GLU A 658 -13.27 -40.34 -20.44
CA GLU A 658 -14.11 -41.27 -19.67
C GLU A 658 -13.70 -41.34 -18.20
N ALA A 659 -12.40 -41.42 -17.92
CA ALA A 659 -11.87 -41.42 -16.56
C ALA A 659 -12.25 -40.13 -15.82
N LEU A 660 -12.15 -38.97 -16.48
CA LEU A 660 -12.58 -37.68 -15.92
C LEU A 660 -14.06 -37.71 -15.53
N VAL A 661 -14.94 -38.10 -16.45
CA VAL A 661 -16.38 -38.14 -16.23
C VAL A 661 -16.75 -39.10 -15.10
N ASP A 662 -16.11 -40.27 -15.04
CA ASP A 662 -16.39 -41.28 -14.02
C ASP A 662 -15.85 -40.88 -12.64
N LEU A 663 -14.68 -40.24 -12.57
CA LEU A 663 -14.12 -39.71 -11.32
C LEU A 663 -14.99 -38.56 -10.78
N VAL A 664 -15.40 -37.62 -11.63
CA VAL A 664 -16.34 -36.54 -11.27
C VAL A 664 -17.65 -37.13 -10.75
N ALA A 665 -18.17 -38.19 -11.38
CA ALA A 665 -19.40 -38.83 -10.92
C ALA A 665 -19.24 -39.54 -9.57
N LEU A 666 -18.12 -40.25 -9.38
CA LEU A 666 -17.82 -41.04 -8.18
C LEU A 666 -17.57 -40.16 -6.95
N ASP A 667 -16.96 -38.98 -7.12
CA ASP A 667 -16.71 -38.01 -6.04
C ASP A 667 -17.77 -36.91 -5.91
N ARG A 668 -18.87 -36.99 -6.68
CA ARG A 668 -19.90 -35.93 -6.77
C ARG A 668 -19.27 -34.53 -6.96
N ALA A 669 -18.43 -34.39 -7.98
CA ALA A 669 -17.72 -33.16 -8.34
C ALA A 669 -16.84 -32.53 -7.24
N SER A 670 -16.44 -33.30 -6.21
CA SER A 670 -15.65 -32.76 -5.08
C SER A 670 -14.11 -32.84 -5.27
N ILE A 671 -13.64 -33.03 -6.51
CA ILE A 671 -12.23 -33.25 -6.85
C ILE A 671 -11.54 -31.92 -7.16
N GLY A 672 -10.57 -31.52 -6.33
CA GLY A 672 -9.68 -30.40 -6.66
C GLY A 672 -8.51 -30.84 -7.54
N VAL A 673 -8.12 -30.02 -8.52
CA VAL A 673 -6.99 -30.25 -9.43
C VAL A 673 -6.10 -29.03 -9.57
N ALA A 674 -4.82 -29.25 -9.93
CA ALA A 674 -3.94 -28.23 -10.50
C ALA A 674 -3.89 -28.41 -12.03
N ARG A 675 -3.86 -27.30 -12.78
CA ARG A 675 -3.82 -27.30 -14.25
C ARG A 675 -2.62 -26.50 -14.76
N PHE A 676 -1.66 -27.19 -15.38
CA PHE A 676 -0.39 -26.64 -15.87
C PHE A 676 -0.56 -25.90 -17.21
N GLY A 677 -1.43 -24.89 -17.22
CA GLY A 677 -1.86 -24.20 -18.44
C GLY A 677 -1.13 -22.89 -18.77
N MET A 678 -0.27 -22.37 -17.90
CA MET A 678 0.33 -21.02 -18.03
C MET A 678 1.82 -21.08 -18.36
N SER A 679 2.35 -20.02 -18.97
CA SER A 679 3.80 -19.84 -19.20
C SER A 679 4.44 -18.98 -18.10
N GLU A 680 5.64 -19.36 -17.68
CA GLU A 680 6.48 -18.60 -16.74
C GLU A 680 6.81 -17.19 -17.28
N ASP A 681 7.01 -17.05 -18.60
CA ASP A 681 7.25 -15.74 -19.22
C ASP A 681 6.02 -14.81 -19.13
N ASP A 682 4.82 -15.36 -19.32
CA ASP A 682 3.57 -14.61 -19.16
C ASP A 682 3.34 -14.22 -17.69
N VAL A 683 3.65 -15.13 -16.75
CA VAL A 683 3.63 -14.85 -15.30
C VAL A 683 4.55 -13.67 -14.96
N LYS A 684 5.78 -13.65 -15.48
CA LYS A 684 6.72 -12.53 -15.28
C LYS A 684 6.22 -11.22 -15.89
N VAL A 685 5.68 -11.26 -17.11
CA VAL A 685 5.08 -10.07 -17.76
C VAL A 685 3.96 -9.50 -16.90
N GLY A 686 3.05 -10.32 -16.39
CA GLY A 686 1.96 -9.87 -15.53
C GLY A 686 2.44 -9.38 -14.16
N LEU A 687 3.25 -10.16 -13.45
CA LEU A 687 3.80 -9.79 -12.15
C LEU A 687 4.62 -8.49 -12.18
N SER A 688 5.28 -8.16 -13.30
CA SER A 688 6.05 -6.92 -13.45
C SER A 688 5.19 -5.64 -13.45
N GLN A 689 3.88 -5.73 -13.71
CA GLN A 689 3.04 -4.55 -13.86
C GLN A 689 2.78 -3.84 -12.52
N PRO A 690 2.95 -2.51 -12.41
CA PRO A 690 2.83 -1.78 -11.14
C PRO A 690 1.38 -1.72 -10.61
N TRP A 691 0.41 -2.16 -11.41
CA TRP A 691 -0.99 -2.24 -11.07
C TRP A 691 -1.47 -3.67 -10.77
N VAL A 692 -0.59 -4.68 -10.87
CA VAL A 692 -0.86 -6.07 -10.46
C VAL A 692 -0.46 -6.27 -8.99
N ALA A 693 -1.43 -6.66 -8.17
CA ALA A 693 -1.27 -7.05 -6.77
C ALA A 693 -1.01 -8.57 -6.63
N MET A 694 -1.04 -9.09 -5.40
CA MET A 694 -0.83 -10.50 -5.09
C MET A 694 -2.10 -11.14 -4.53
N ASP A 695 -2.33 -12.37 -4.97
CA ASP A 695 -3.25 -13.30 -4.36
C ASP A 695 -2.58 -14.66 -4.09
N THR A 696 -3.25 -15.50 -3.30
CA THR A 696 -2.90 -16.93 -3.20
C THR A 696 -3.89 -17.85 -3.91
N ASP A 697 -5.14 -17.43 -4.11
CA ASP A 697 -6.24 -18.23 -4.68
C ASP A 697 -6.37 -19.61 -4.00
N TYR A 698 -6.18 -19.68 -2.67
CA TYR A 698 -6.29 -20.96 -1.96
C TYR A 698 -6.53 -20.81 -0.46
N GLY A 699 -7.57 -21.47 0.04
CA GLY A 699 -8.02 -21.33 1.43
C GLY A 699 -6.98 -21.79 2.44
N GLY A 700 -6.88 -21.07 3.56
CA GLY A 700 -5.91 -21.33 4.62
C GLY A 700 -5.99 -22.76 5.16
N MET A 701 -4.85 -23.47 5.13
CA MET A 701 -4.67 -24.82 5.67
C MET A 701 -3.47 -24.90 6.64
N GLY A 702 -3.33 -26.04 7.31
CA GLY A 702 -2.14 -26.40 8.09
C GLY A 702 -1.62 -27.78 7.70
N ILE A 703 -0.32 -28.02 7.94
CA ILE A 703 0.31 -29.36 7.80
C ILE A 703 -0.09 -30.32 8.94
N ASP A 704 -0.79 -29.81 9.94
CA ASP A 704 -1.40 -30.53 11.05
C ASP A 704 -2.91 -30.18 11.14
N GLY A 705 -3.66 -30.87 11.99
CA GLY A 705 -5.10 -30.59 12.18
C GLY A 705 -5.99 -31.10 11.03
N PRO A 706 -7.20 -30.53 10.85
CA PRO A 706 -8.23 -31.10 9.97
C PRO A 706 -7.82 -31.27 8.50
N PHE A 707 -7.00 -30.36 7.97
CA PHE A 707 -6.56 -30.37 6.57
C PHE A 707 -5.31 -31.21 6.31
N ALA A 708 -4.57 -31.63 7.35
CA ALA A 708 -3.39 -32.48 7.18
C ALA A 708 -3.71 -33.84 6.54
N ALA A 709 -4.92 -34.34 6.76
CA ALA A 709 -5.40 -35.59 6.19
C ALA A 709 -5.59 -35.53 4.67
N GLU A 710 -5.56 -34.35 4.04
CA GLU A 710 -5.54 -34.23 2.57
C GLU A 710 -4.18 -34.68 2.00
N GLY A 711 -3.07 -34.39 2.69
CA GLY A 711 -1.72 -34.76 2.28
C GLY A 711 -1.20 -34.06 1.00
N SER A 712 -2.02 -33.21 0.38
CA SER A 712 -1.75 -32.52 -0.87
C SER A 712 -2.49 -31.18 -0.93
N ALA A 713 -1.99 -30.28 -1.78
CA ALA A 713 -2.51 -28.93 -2.01
C ALA A 713 -1.92 -28.38 -3.32
N HIS A 714 -2.35 -27.19 -3.77
CA HIS A 714 -1.53 -26.40 -4.69
C HIS A 714 -0.46 -25.65 -3.87
N PRO A 715 0.84 -25.61 -4.27
CA PRO A 715 1.91 -24.97 -3.48
C PRO A 715 1.70 -23.46 -3.25
N ARG A 716 0.89 -22.80 -4.09
CA ARG A 716 0.37 -21.42 -3.88
C ARG A 716 -0.28 -21.19 -2.52
N ALA A 717 -0.88 -22.24 -1.96
CA ALA A 717 -1.51 -22.21 -0.65
C ALA A 717 -0.52 -22.04 0.51
N PHE A 718 0.79 -22.28 0.29
CA PHE A 718 1.80 -22.26 1.35
C PHE A 718 2.97 -21.30 1.11
N ALA A 719 3.24 -20.87 -0.13
CA ALA A 719 4.54 -20.25 -0.42
C ALA A 719 4.54 -19.02 -1.36
N SER A 720 3.40 -18.53 -1.86
CA SER A 720 3.35 -17.44 -2.85
C SER A 720 4.10 -16.16 -2.44
N THR A 721 3.95 -15.69 -1.21
CA THR A 721 4.61 -14.46 -0.72
C THR A 721 6.13 -14.62 -0.66
N ALA A 722 6.61 -15.78 -0.21
CA ALA A 722 8.03 -16.09 -0.13
C ALA A 722 8.64 -16.28 -1.52
N ARG A 723 7.87 -16.83 -2.48
CA ARG A 723 8.25 -16.92 -3.89
C ARG A 723 8.38 -15.54 -4.55
N ILE A 724 7.45 -14.62 -4.26
CA ILE A 724 7.51 -13.22 -4.74
C ILE A 724 8.73 -12.48 -4.17
N LEU A 725 9.02 -12.62 -2.87
CA LEU A 725 10.13 -11.91 -2.21
C LEU A 725 11.50 -12.53 -2.51
N GLY A 726 11.60 -13.86 -2.53
CA GLY A 726 12.83 -14.59 -2.83
C GLY A 726 13.05 -14.68 -4.34
N HIS A 727 12.36 -15.59 -5.00
CA HIS A 727 12.59 -15.90 -6.41
C HIS A 727 12.43 -14.68 -7.33
N TYR A 728 11.29 -13.98 -7.31
CA TYR A 728 11.07 -12.88 -8.27
C TYR A 728 11.79 -11.57 -7.91
N ALA A 729 11.77 -11.14 -6.63
CA ALA A 729 12.35 -9.85 -6.24
C ALA A 729 13.85 -9.90 -5.91
N ARG A 730 14.34 -10.92 -5.19
CA ARG A 730 15.77 -11.04 -4.83
C ARG A 730 16.59 -11.67 -5.95
N ASP A 731 16.15 -12.84 -6.44
CA ASP A 731 16.97 -13.68 -7.32
C ASP A 731 16.89 -13.20 -8.78
N GLU A 732 15.68 -13.10 -9.33
CA GLU A 732 15.48 -12.62 -10.71
C GLU A 732 15.49 -11.11 -10.87
N ARG A 733 15.26 -10.36 -9.78
CA ARG A 733 15.20 -8.88 -9.77
C ARG A 733 14.14 -8.30 -10.71
N LEU A 734 13.02 -9.02 -10.89
CA LEU A 734 11.87 -8.58 -11.70
C LEU A 734 11.30 -7.23 -11.22
N PHE A 735 11.39 -6.98 -9.92
CA PHE A 735 11.12 -5.72 -9.24
C PHE A 735 11.87 -5.67 -7.90
N THR A 736 11.93 -4.52 -7.23
CA THR A 736 12.61 -4.43 -5.92
C THR A 736 11.77 -5.06 -4.81
N VAL A 737 12.39 -5.37 -3.66
CA VAL A 737 11.70 -5.87 -2.46
C VAL A 737 10.66 -4.87 -1.96
N GLU A 738 10.90 -3.57 -2.08
CA GLU A 738 9.95 -2.53 -1.67
C GLU A 738 8.72 -2.45 -2.58
N GLU A 739 8.89 -2.70 -3.88
CA GLU A 739 7.79 -2.84 -4.83
C GLU A 739 7.02 -4.16 -4.60
N ALA A 740 7.73 -5.26 -4.31
CA ALA A 740 7.11 -6.54 -3.92
C ALA A 740 6.23 -6.37 -2.67
N VAL A 741 6.75 -5.72 -1.63
CA VAL A 741 5.97 -5.40 -0.41
C VAL A 741 4.81 -4.47 -0.76
N ARG A 742 4.99 -3.44 -1.59
CA ARG A 742 3.89 -2.54 -2.01
C ARG A 742 2.74 -3.31 -2.68
N LYS A 743 3.07 -4.24 -3.59
CA LYS A 743 2.12 -5.14 -4.30
C LYS A 743 1.33 -6.03 -3.35
N MET A 744 1.90 -6.38 -2.20
CA MET A 744 1.27 -7.20 -1.16
C MET A 744 0.69 -6.39 0.02
N THR A 745 0.75 -5.04 0.02
CA THR A 745 0.35 -4.22 1.18
C THR A 745 -0.49 -3.00 0.80
N SER A 746 0.13 -1.89 0.37
CA SER A 746 -0.61 -0.64 0.12
C SER A 746 -1.40 -0.65 -1.18
N LEU A 747 -1.00 -1.44 -2.18
CA LEU A 747 -1.78 -1.65 -3.39
C LEU A 747 -3.13 -2.36 -3.10
N PRO A 748 -3.15 -3.54 -2.46
CA PRO A 748 -4.40 -4.20 -2.09
C PRO A 748 -5.20 -3.43 -1.03
N ALA A 749 -4.54 -2.81 -0.03
CA ALA A 749 -5.24 -1.93 0.92
C ALA A 749 -5.98 -0.78 0.22
N ARG A 750 -5.36 -0.15 -0.79
CA ARG A 750 -5.98 0.89 -1.59
C ARG A 750 -7.16 0.37 -2.42
N ARG A 751 -7.04 -0.80 -3.04
CA ARG A 751 -8.13 -1.42 -3.81
C ARG A 751 -9.36 -1.69 -2.94
N LEU A 752 -9.14 -2.17 -1.71
CA LEU A 752 -10.18 -2.41 -0.72
C LEU A 752 -10.64 -1.16 0.05
N GLY A 753 -10.06 0.02 -0.21
CA GLY A 753 -10.37 1.25 0.52
C GLY A 753 -9.93 1.27 1.99
N LEU A 754 -9.10 0.32 2.44
CA LEU A 754 -8.63 0.20 3.82
C LEU A 754 -7.67 1.35 4.18
N GLN A 755 -8.15 2.30 4.98
CA GLN A 755 -7.37 3.49 5.38
C GLN A 755 -6.44 3.28 6.57
N ASP A 756 -6.64 2.20 7.35
CA ASP A 756 -5.92 1.92 8.60
C ASP A 756 -4.91 0.76 8.50
N ARG A 757 -4.69 0.19 7.30
CA ARG A 757 -3.80 -0.95 7.04
C ARG A 757 -2.92 -0.74 5.79
N GLY A 758 -1.99 -1.66 5.56
CA GLY A 758 -1.17 -1.72 4.34
C GLY A 758 0.03 -0.75 4.30
N LEU A 759 0.28 0.01 5.37
CA LEU A 759 1.42 0.91 5.51
C LEU A 759 1.95 0.93 6.97
N ILE A 760 3.24 1.13 7.18
CA ILE A 760 3.83 1.33 8.53
C ILE A 760 3.78 2.82 8.87
N ARG A 761 2.74 3.27 9.58
CA ARG A 761 2.61 4.65 10.06
C ARG A 761 1.94 4.71 11.43
N VAL A 762 2.27 5.74 12.20
CA VAL A 762 1.63 6.01 13.50
C VAL A 762 0.11 6.17 13.31
N GLY A 763 -0.66 5.46 14.12
CA GLY A 763 -2.13 5.42 14.08
C GLY A 763 -2.74 4.30 13.22
N MET A 764 -1.95 3.66 12.35
CA MET A 764 -2.40 2.49 11.59
C MET A 764 -2.38 1.22 12.44
N LYS A 765 -3.10 0.18 12.02
CA LYS A 765 -3.13 -1.11 12.71
C LYS A 765 -1.78 -1.80 12.64
N ALA A 766 -1.40 -2.42 13.75
CA ALA A 766 -0.18 -3.19 13.86
C ALA A 766 -0.36 -4.60 13.27
N ASP A 767 -0.73 -4.64 11.99
CA ASP A 767 -0.53 -5.78 11.11
C ASP A 767 0.86 -5.65 10.51
N LEU A 768 1.77 -6.54 10.88
CA LEU A 768 3.19 -6.42 10.56
C LEU A 768 3.78 -7.80 10.27
N VAL A 769 4.68 -7.86 9.30
CA VAL A 769 5.51 -9.03 9.01
C VAL A 769 6.97 -8.64 9.11
N VAL A 770 7.76 -9.51 9.74
CA VAL A 770 9.22 -9.44 9.74
C VAL A 770 9.73 -10.61 8.91
N PHE A 771 10.63 -10.33 7.97
CA PHE A 771 11.26 -11.33 7.13
C PHE A 771 12.75 -11.05 6.89
N ASP A 772 13.50 -12.08 6.54
CA ASP A 772 14.88 -11.96 6.10
C ASP A 772 14.92 -11.76 4.57
N PRO A 773 15.23 -10.55 4.06
CA PRO A 773 15.31 -10.32 2.62
C PRO A 773 16.49 -11.06 1.96
N ALA A 774 17.45 -11.58 2.73
CA ALA A 774 18.54 -12.38 2.18
C ALA A 774 18.16 -13.86 2.03
N THR A 775 17.42 -14.45 3.00
CA THR A 775 17.20 -15.92 3.05
C THR A 775 15.77 -16.38 2.78
N ILE A 776 14.78 -15.49 2.68
CA ILE A 776 13.38 -15.85 2.39
C ILE A 776 13.25 -16.73 1.13
N ARG A 777 12.50 -17.83 1.24
CA ARG A 777 12.39 -18.84 0.18
C ARG A 777 11.09 -19.63 0.27
N ASP A 778 10.48 -19.88 -0.88
CA ASP A 778 9.43 -20.88 -1.07
C ASP A 778 9.99 -22.31 -0.95
N THR A 779 9.28 -23.16 -0.21
CA THR A 779 9.67 -24.57 0.06
C THR A 779 8.65 -25.57 -0.47
N ALA A 780 7.43 -25.12 -0.76
CA ALA A 780 6.37 -25.93 -1.35
C ALA A 780 6.59 -26.12 -2.85
N THR A 781 6.53 -27.38 -3.30
CA THR A 781 6.54 -27.76 -4.73
C THR A 781 5.26 -28.53 -5.07
N PHE A 782 5.03 -28.91 -6.33
CA PHE A 782 3.87 -29.73 -6.68
C PHE A 782 3.96 -31.15 -6.10
N GLU A 783 5.17 -31.66 -5.88
CA GLU A 783 5.45 -32.97 -5.27
C GLU A 783 5.41 -32.92 -3.74
N LYS A 784 5.68 -31.75 -3.14
CA LYS A 784 5.65 -31.50 -1.70
C LYS A 784 4.92 -30.17 -1.41
N PRO A 785 3.60 -30.10 -1.62
CA PRO A 785 2.89 -28.81 -1.63
C PRO A 785 2.57 -28.27 -0.23
N MET A 786 2.52 -29.13 0.78
CA MET A 786 2.22 -28.76 2.17
C MET A 786 3.52 -28.47 2.95
N ALA A 787 4.27 -27.44 2.55
CA ALA A 787 5.53 -27.04 3.19
C ALA A 787 5.56 -25.53 3.48
N TYR A 788 5.80 -25.15 4.73
CA TYR A 788 5.86 -23.74 5.14
C TYR A 788 7.15 -23.05 4.67
N PRO A 789 7.09 -21.75 4.31
CA PRO A 789 8.23 -21.03 3.76
C PRO A 789 9.28 -20.71 4.83
N GLU A 790 10.51 -20.48 4.39
CA GLU A 790 11.61 -20.05 5.25
C GLU A 790 11.78 -18.52 5.25
N GLY A 791 12.42 -17.98 6.28
CA GLY A 791 12.79 -16.56 6.37
C GLY A 791 11.73 -15.62 6.91
N ILE A 792 10.59 -16.10 7.44
CA ILE A 792 9.56 -15.26 8.10
C ILE A 792 9.51 -15.58 9.61
N PRO A 793 10.31 -14.92 10.46
CA PRO A 793 10.34 -15.23 11.89
C PRO A 793 9.21 -14.60 12.71
N TYR A 794 8.66 -13.43 12.35
CA TYR A 794 7.62 -12.79 13.16
C TYR A 794 6.46 -12.26 12.31
N VAL A 795 5.24 -12.50 12.79
CA VAL A 795 4.01 -11.92 12.20
C VAL A 795 3.13 -11.44 13.34
N ALA A 796 2.71 -10.18 13.27
CA ALA A 796 1.73 -9.59 14.16
C ALA A 796 0.44 -9.26 13.39
N VAL A 797 -0.71 -9.58 13.98
CA VAL A 797 -2.03 -9.18 13.48
C VAL A 797 -2.71 -8.38 14.59
N ASN A 798 -3.24 -7.20 14.28
CA ASN A 798 -3.87 -6.31 15.25
C ASN A 798 -3.02 -6.15 16.55
N GLY A 799 -1.70 -5.99 16.40
CA GLY A 799 -0.73 -5.79 17.49
C GLY A 799 -0.34 -7.03 18.30
N ARG A 800 -0.85 -8.23 17.98
CA ARG A 800 -0.49 -9.48 18.66
C ARG A 800 0.36 -10.36 17.75
N LEU A 801 1.50 -10.83 18.27
CA LEU A 801 2.34 -11.81 17.57
C LEU A 801 1.57 -13.13 17.43
N VAL A 802 1.20 -13.48 16.20
CA VAL A 802 0.63 -14.79 15.82
C VAL A 802 1.75 -15.77 15.43
N LEU A 803 2.86 -15.26 14.90
CA LEU A 803 4.11 -15.98 14.68
C LEU A 803 5.25 -15.28 15.43
N ASP A 804 6.07 -16.06 16.11
CA ASP A 804 7.08 -15.63 17.08
C ASP A 804 8.35 -16.50 16.98
N ASN A 805 9.40 -15.94 16.38
CA ASN A 805 10.63 -16.64 16.00
C ASN A 805 10.37 -17.96 15.24
N GLY A 806 9.53 -17.91 14.20
CA GLY A 806 9.13 -19.06 13.37
C GLY A 806 8.18 -20.06 14.06
N LYS A 807 7.93 -19.88 15.36
CA LYS A 807 6.99 -20.69 16.15
C LYS A 807 5.67 -19.95 16.29
N ARG A 808 4.57 -20.67 16.12
CA ARG A 808 3.26 -20.04 16.24
C ARG A 808 2.87 -19.85 17.71
N THR A 809 2.16 -18.76 18.00
CA THR A 809 1.62 -18.47 19.33
C THR A 809 0.17 -18.98 19.48
N LYS A 810 -0.42 -18.77 20.66
CA LYS A 810 -1.85 -19.03 20.91
C LYS A 810 -2.76 -17.86 20.50
N GLU A 811 -2.18 -16.74 20.07
CA GLU A 811 -2.94 -15.54 19.71
C GLU A 811 -3.71 -15.75 18.40
N ARG A 812 -4.98 -15.35 18.42
CA ARG A 812 -5.87 -15.31 17.26
C ARG A 812 -6.69 -14.03 17.34
N PRO A 813 -6.09 -12.91 16.89
CA PRO A 813 -6.61 -11.55 17.03
C PRO A 813 -7.34 -11.07 15.76
N GLY A 814 -7.47 -11.94 14.76
CA GLY A 814 -8.15 -11.67 13.50
C GLY A 814 -9.62 -11.31 13.70
N ARG A 815 -10.15 -10.50 12.79
CA ARG A 815 -11.54 -10.04 12.82
C ARG A 815 -12.10 -9.89 11.39
N PRO A 816 -13.42 -10.06 11.19
CA PRO A 816 -14.06 -9.57 9.97
C PRO A 816 -13.77 -8.07 9.82
N LEU A 817 -13.28 -7.69 8.65
CA LEU A 817 -13.31 -6.32 8.19
C LEU A 817 -14.69 -6.07 7.57
N LEU A 818 -15.26 -4.92 7.84
CA LEU A 818 -16.57 -4.53 7.32
C LEU A 818 -16.40 -3.27 6.49
N HIS A 819 -16.79 -3.34 5.23
CA HIS A 819 -16.84 -2.15 4.38
C HIS A 819 -17.77 -1.09 4.98
N SER A 820 -17.31 0.16 4.99
CA SER A 820 -18.05 1.31 5.52
C SER A 820 -18.04 2.39 4.43
N PRO A 821 -19.19 2.62 3.74
CA PRO A 821 -19.26 3.52 2.58
C PRO A 821 -18.86 4.97 2.85
#